data_AF-A0A9D5WVB2-F1
#
_entry.id   AF-A0A9D5WVB2-F1
#
_cell.length_a   1.000
_cell.length_b   1.000
_cell.length_c   1.000
_cell.angle_alpha   90.00
_cell.angle_beta   90.00
_cell.angle_gamma   90.00
#
_symmetry.space_group_name_H-M   'P 1'
#
loop_
_entity.id
_entity.type
_entity.pdbx_description
1 polymer ?
#
loop_
_entity_poly.entity_id
_entity_poly.type
_entity_poly.pdbx_seq_one_letter_code
_entity_poly.pdbx_strand_id
1 'polypeptide(L)'
;MAQGQDEKHHWNGNPISSVVDNSDDDMGTVYLYNVGTGKFLNAGSYWGTVVIGFNIGMTVHIQTSTKFGYYTMTGPLVTTEGKYIAFGRQMDTPDPNNIINYNRVYVDRGVDWTDQWSGQEHKNGILDWKIKETSNGSRTYYIYCYNDESRANMQGKIFLTMAKKGTGKTYDIEYPHTPEGKYSQWKIITKKDLKEAFKDTYASDEAPADATFLIYDQQFERGNIYVKKWETSDGLTWKFENPKAYQFKPDSQEYTYYVGNGATSSNYYMAEYAGYTTANVRNVGNDDHANGKVTQAVTTLKKGWYKVSCNGFYNADRGSNMVSSIFAKVQGTGTTEGISNVSAPLNKFNYEFTYTKEDMLHLYKGDDLNTRMSPYVKAGKEFEKGKYNNTILVYVPTDGAILNIGIEITGSTEDCDWTCWDNFQLQYCGDNDMVLDESQTSLDYLVKQGISKDNAYTLILKRTMKPGLWSSITLPVALTAGQFKTAFGDYAKLAHLKGQDANIPTRIDFESVNLTEDDNIVIYPEQLYIMQSTRAANVSTGNHEKILTDHTKLIVSAPYFTINNVVLPKIPGETFKETPKWTTTEAGNIQFCGTQINQTSTIVPAQSYVLGANNGKWYHTKTALPIKGFRCWIATNANGTSPAKPLTFAIDGKVEGDVTAIEGLQQDTRKLHTDAAVYNLQGQKVASDIANLNSLPAGIYIVNNKKILIK
;
A
#
# COMPACT_ATOMS: atom_id res chain seq x y z
N MET A 1 26.74 -6.33 12.22
CA MET A 1 26.65 -5.71 10.87
C MET A 1 26.30 -6.81 9.88
N ALA A 2 25.28 -6.61 9.05
CA ALA A 2 24.97 -7.53 7.96
C ALA A 2 26.13 -7.52 6.95
N GLN A 3 26.63 -8.68 6.53
CA GLN A 3 27.83 -8.76 5.67
C GLN A 3 27.64 -8.07 4.29
N GLY A 4 26.39 -7.93 3.82
CA GLY A 4 26.06 -7.31 2.52
C GLY A 4 25.98 -5.78 2.46
N GLN A 5 25.89 -5.06 3.59
CA GLN A 5 25.73 -3.59 3.63
C GLN A 5 26.78 -2.90 4.52
N ASP A 6 27.05 -1.61 4.26
CA ASP A 6 27.91 -0.77 5.09
C ASP A 6 27.16 -0.20 6.31
N GLU A 7 27.87 0.58 7.14
CA GLU A 7 27.31 1.24 8.34
C GLU A 7 26.21 2.27 8.02
N LYS A 8 26.07 2.67 6.75
CA LYS A 8 25.02 3.58 6.25
C LYS A 8 23.93 2.82 5.49
N HIS A 9 23.88 1.49 5.65
CA HIS A 9 22.91 0.60 5.01
C HIS A 9 23.00 0.57 3.47
N HIS A 10 24.11 1.03 2.88
CA HIS A 10 24.32 0.89 1.44
C HIS A 10 24.91 -0.47 1.10
N TRP A 11 24.50 -1.05 -0.03
CA TRP A 11 25.03 -2.32 -0.49
C TRP A 11 26.54 -2.26 -0.78
N ASN A 12 27.29 -3.25 -0.30
CA ASN A 12 28.73 -3.35 -0.55
C ASN A 12 29.04 -3.77 -2.00
N GLY A 13 28.24 -4.68 -2.56
CA GLY A 13 28.45 -5.28 -3.88
C GLY A 13 29.51 -6.40 -3.87
N ASN A 14 29.51 -7.20 -4.94
CA ASN A 14 30.35 -8.40 -5.05
C ASN A 14 31.35 -8.35 -6.21
N PRO A 15 32.52 -8.99 -6.08
CA PRO A 15 33.42 -9.22 -7.21
C PRO A 15 32.75 -10.12 -8.26
N ILE A 16 32.88 -9.79 -9.56
CA ILE A 16 32.28 -10.60 -10.63
C ILE A 16 32.76 -12.06 -10.60
N SER A 17 34.01 -12.29 -10.20
CA SER A 17 34.61 -13.61 -10.08
C SER A 17 33.99 -14.48 -9.00
N SER A 18 33.20 -13.93 -8.06
CA SER A 18 32.49 -14.74 -7.05
C SER A 18 31.09 -15.16 -7.49
N VAL A 19 30.55 -14.60 -8.57
CA VAL A 19 29.16 -14.82 -9.00
C VAL A 19 29.04 -15.48 -10.37
N VAL A 20 30.02 -15.25 -11.26
CA VAL A 20 29.97 -15.78 -12.63
C VAL A 20 30.03 -17.30 -12.64
N ASP A 21 29.13 -17.93 -13.39
CA ASP A 21 28.99 -19.40 -13.50
C ASP A 21 28.91 -20.12 -12.14
N ASN A 22 28.51 -19.42 -11.08
CA ASN A 22 28.47 -19.98 -9.74
C ASN A 22 27.27 -20.91 -9.60
N SER A 23 27.52 -22.16 -9.22
CA SER A 23 26.50 -23.20 -9.06
C SER A 23 25.71 -23.10 -7.75
N ASP A 24 26.22 -22.36 -6.76
CA ASP A 24 25.49 -22.05 -5.53
C ASP A 24 24.41 -21.00 -5.83
N ASP A 25 23.14 -21.33 -5.57
CA ASP A 25 22.03 -20.43 -5.92
C ASP A 25 22.10 -19.09 -5.18
N ASP A 26 22.57 -19.08 -3.94
CA ASP A 26 22.62 -17.86 -3.13
C ASP A 26 23.70 -16.89 -3.64
N MET A 27 24.80 -17.41 -4.20
CA MET A 27 25.87 -16.61 -4.79
C MET A 27 25.71 -16.36 -6.30
N GLY A 28 25.15 -17.32 -7.04
CA GLY A 28 24.99 -17.29 -8.49
C GLY A 28 23.71 -16.60 -8.97
N THR A 29 22.71 -16.43 -8.10
CA THR A 29 21.55 -15.56 -8.35
C THR A 29 21.87 -14.15 -7.87
N VAL A 30 21.87 -13.20 -8.79
CA VAL A 30 22.22 -11.80 -8.49
C VAL A 30 21.14 -10.82 -8.93
N TYR A 31 21.24 -9.60 -8.40
CA TYR A 31 20.40 -8.45 -8.67
C TYR A 31 21.31 -7.26 -8.99
N LEU A 32 21.05 -6.59 -10.11
CA LEU A 32 21.85 -5.45 -10.54
C LEU A 32 21.32 -4.17 -9.91
N TYR A 33 22.05 -3.61 -8.95
CA TYR A 33 21.67 -2.41 -8.20
C TYR A 33 22.35 -1.16 -8.76
N ASN A 34 21.59 -0.14 -9.13
CA ASN A 34 22.10 1.12 -9.63
C ASN A 34 22.51 2.05 -8.49
N VAL A 35 23.77 2.51 -8.50
CA VAL A 35 24.31 3.40 -7.46
C VAL A 35 23.69 4.79 -7.52
N GLY A 36 23.27 5.25 -8.71
CA GLY A 36 22.76 6.59 -8.94
C GLY A 36 21.40 6.86 -8.31
N THR A 37 20.49 5.90 -8.48
CA THR A 37 19.07 6.00 -8.09
C THR A 37 18.70 5.12 -6.90
N GLY A 38 19.55 4.16 -6.54
CA GLY A 38 19.25 3.17 -5.52
C GLY A 38 18.12 2.21 -5.91
N LYS A 39 17.99 1.92 -7.21
CA LYS A 39 16.99 1.04 -7.81
C LYS A 39 17.65 -0.19 -8.41
N PHE A 40 16.91 -1.26 -8.58
CA PHE A 40 17.39 -2.48 -9.23
C PHE A 40 16.95 -2.55 -10.68
N LEU A 41 17.72 -3.26 -11.50
CA LEU A 41 17.30 -3.66 -12.85
C LEU A 41 16.15 -4.66 -12.75
N ASN A 42 15.11 -4.45 -13.55
CA ASN A 42 13.95 -5.30 -13.66
C ASN A 42 13.42 -5.28 -15.12
N ALA A 43 12.36 -6.01 -15.44
CA ALA A 43 11.67 -5.96 -16.73
C ALA A 43 10.28 -5.32 -16.55
N GLY A 44 9.72 -4.77 -17.64
CA GLY A 44 8.36 -4.24 -17.55
C GLY A 44 8.00 -3.10 -18.50
N SER A 45 8.85 -2.70 -19.45
CA SER A 45 8.46 -1.73 -20.47
C SER A 45 7.90 -2.45 -21.71
N TYR A 46 8.25 -2.02 -22.91
CA TYR A 46 7.77 -2.61 -24.16
C TYR A 46 7.90 -4.13 -24.17
N TRP A 47 6.85 -4.79 -24.67
CA TRP A 47 6.67 -6.25 -24.70
C TRP A 47 6.66 -6.93 -23.33
N GLY A 48 6.81 -6.17 -22.23
CA GLY A 48 7.05 -6.68 -20.89
C GLY A 48 8.47 -7.20 -20.73
N THR A 49 9.34 -7.04 -21.74
CA THR A 49 10.67 -7.63 -21.78
C THR A 49 11.79 -6.60 -21.93
N VAL A 50 11.46 -5.34 -22.22
CA VAL A 50 12.43 -4.24 -22.09
C VAL A 50 12.72 -3.98 -20.61
N VAL A 51 14.00 -3.83 -20.30
CA VAL A 51 14.46 -3.55 -18.93
C VAL A 51 14.09 -2.15 -18.47
N ILE A 52 13.82 -2.05 -17.17
CA ILE A 52 13.53 -0.83 -16.42
C ILE A 52 14.30 -0.84 -15.10
N GLY A 53 14.36 0.29 -14.42
CA GLY A 53 14.69 0.38 -13.01
C GLY A 53 13.46 0.33 -12.13
N PHE A 54 13.53 -0.42 -11.03
CA PHE A 54 12.43 -0.56 -10.09
C PHE A 54 12.94 -0.72 -8.65
N ASN A 55 12.04 -0.67 -7.66
CA ASN A 55 12.41 -0.88 -6.25
C ASN A 55 12.83 -2.32 -5.97
N ILE A 56 12.31 -3.28 -6.73
CA ILE A 56 12.63 -4.71 -6.62
C ILE A 56 13.37 -5.13 -7.89
N GLY A 57 14.43 -5.93 -7.74
CA GLY A 57 15.19 -6.44 -8.87
C GLY A 57 14.67 -7.79 -9.39
N MET A 58 14.79 -8.00 -10.70
CA MET A 58 14.66 -9.34 -11.25
C MET A 58 15.91 -10.17 -10.93
N THR A 59 15.76 -11.49 -10.91
CA THR A 59 16.91 -12.39 -10.84
C THR A 59 17.73 -12.31 -12.12
N VAL A 60 19.05 -12.29 -11.97
CA VAL A 60 20.01 -12.33 -13.07
C VAL A 60 21.05 -13.40 -12.75
N HIS A 61 21.37 -14.21 -13.76
CA HIS A 61 22.55 -15.08 -13.72
C HIS A 61 23.56 -14.55 -14.73
N ILE A 62 24.82 -14.43 -14.31
CA ILE A 62 25.93 -13.96 -15.15
C ILE A 62 26.75 -15.19 -15.52
N GLN A 63 26.97 -15.40 -16.81
CA GLN A 63 27.74 -16.54 -17.31
C GLN A 63 28.93 -16.06 -18.14
N THR A 64 30.00 -16.86 -18.18
CA THR A 64 31.12 -16.59 -19.07
C THR A 64 30.68 -16.74 -20.52
N SER A 65 31.00 -15.76 -21.37
CA SER A 65 30.78 -15.86 -22.81
C SER A 65 31.87 -16.70 -23.49
N THR A 66 31.57 -17.24 -24.67
CA THR A 66 32.56 -17.82 -25.58
C THR A 66 33.60 -16.79 -26.03
N LYS A 67 33.27 -15.49 -25.98
CA LYS A 67 34.20 -14.39 -26.26
C LYS A 67 35.01 -14.03 -25.01
N PHE A 68 36.33 -14.13 -25.11
CA PHE A 68 37.23 -13.93 -23.97
C PHE A 68 37.02 -12.58 -23.26
N GLY A 69 36.78 -12.65 -21.95
CA GLY A 69 36.55 -11.50 -21.08
C GLY A 69 35.20 -10.81 -21.29
N TYR A 70 34.24 -11.47 -21.92
CA TYR A 70 32.83 -11.05 -22.01
C TYR A 70 31.95 -12.02 -21.23
N TYR A 71 30.72 -11.58 -20.97
CA TYR A 71 29.73 -12.31 -20.20
C TYR A 71 28.39 -12.32 -20.95
N THR A 72 27.61 -13.37 -20.76
CA THR A 72 26.17 -13.37 -21.07
C THR A 72 25.38 -13.23 -19.77
N MET A 73 24.11 -12.83 -19.89
CA MET A 73 23.20 -12.71 -18.75
C MET A 73 21.84 -13.32 -19.09
N THR A 74 21.18 -13.95 -18.13
CA THR A 74 19.81 -14.49 -18.27
C THR A 74 18.94 -14.11 -17.07
N GLY A 75 17.64 -13.92 -17.29
CA GLY A 75 16.65 -13.62 -16.24
C GLY A 75 15.52 -14.66 -16.15
N PRO A 76 14.39 -14.33 -15.50
CA PRO A 76 13.27 -15.26 -15.28
C PRO A 76 12.34 -15.43 -16.50
N LEU A 77 12.45 -14.56 -17.50
CA LEU A 77 11.57 -14.53 -18.66
C LEU A 77 12.12 -15.41 -19.80
N VAL A 78 11.24 -16.25 -20.37
CA VAL A 78 11.55 -17.07 -21.55
C VAL A 78 10.41 -16.95 -22.53
N THR A 79 10.70 -16.39 -23.71
CA THR A 79 9.72 -16.25 -24.79
C THR A 79 10.16 -17.02 -26.03
N THR A 80 9.45 -16.87 -27.13
CA THR A 80 9.87 -17.40 -28.44
C THR A 80 11.13 -16.72 -28.96
N GLU A 81 11.50 -15.55 -28.43
CA GLU A 81 12.66 -14.76 -28.88
C GLU A 81 13.96 -15.17 -28.17
N GLY A 82 13.89 -16.03 -27.15
CA GLY A 82 15.03 -16.51 -26.37
C GLY A 82 14.88 -16.31 -24.86
N LYS A 83 16.02 -16.15 -24.18
CA LYS A 83 16.15 -16.13 -22.71
C LYS A 83 17.25 -15.20 -22.17
N TYR A 84 18.02 -14.59 -23.06
CA TYR A 84 19.18 -13.79 -22.70
C TYR A 84 18.79 -12.33 -22.55
N ILE A 85 19.47 -11.66 -21.61
CA ILE A 85 19.46 -10.20 -21.48
C ILE A 85 20.43 -9.64 -22.53
N ALA A 86 19.92 -8.97 -23.55
CA ALA A 86 20.70 -8.54 -24.71
C ALA A 86 20.24 -7.18 -25.23
N PHE A 87 21.18 -6.44 -25.83
CA PHE A 87 20.85 -5.21 -26.57
C PHE A 87 20.31 -5.57 -27.96
N GLY A 88 19.03 -5.34 -28.23
CA GLY A 88 18.41 -5.60 -29.52
C GLY A 88 18.84 -4.58 -30.57
N ARG A 89 19.40 -5.04 -31.69
CA ARG A 89 19.82 -4.18 -32.80
C ARG A 89 18.68 -4.04 -33.79
N GLN A 90 18.78 -3.06 -34.70
CA GLN A 90 17.80 -2.89 -35.74
C GLN A 90 17.92 -4.00 -36.80
N MET A 91 19.14 -4.41 -37.15
CA MET A 91 19.41 -5.49 -38.12
C MET A 91 18.90 -6.88 -37.75
N ASP A 92 18.68 -7.16 -36.46
CA ASP A 92 18.41 -8.52 -35.97
C ASP A 92 17.11 -8.65 -35.15
N THR A 93 16.13 -7.78 -35.40
CA THR A 93 14.81 -7.83 -34.77
C THR A 93 13.68 -8.04 -35.78
N PRO A 94 12.53 -8.63 -35.35
CA PRO A 94 11.28 -8.52 -36.08
C PRO A 94 10.86 -7.05 -36.29
N ASP A 95 10.35 -6.76 -37.49
CA ASP A 95 9.88 -5.45 -37.96
C ASP A 95 10.78 -4.28 -37.51
N PRO A 96 11.91 -4.08 -38.20
CA PRO A 96 12.92 -3.12 -37.77
C PRO A 96 12.58 -1.67 -38.14
N ASN A 97 11.36 -1.41 -38.64
CA ASN A 97 10.84 -0.05 -38.81
C ASN A 97 10.17 0.45 -37.53
N ASN A 98 9.85 -0.42 -36.57
CA ASN A 98 9.25 -0.03 -35.30
C ASN A 98 10.28 0.06 -34.19
N ILE A 99 10.46 1.26 -33.64
CA ILE A 99 11.45 1.53 -32.59
C ILE A 99 11.24 0.68 -31.34
N ILE A 100 10.02 0.22 -31.05
CA ILE A 100 9.70 -0.65 -29.90
C ILE A 100 10.50 -1.96 -29.93
N ASN A 101 10.96 -2.38 -31.11
CA ASN A 101 11.63 -3.67 -31.33
C ASN A 101 13.16 -3.62 -31.26
N TYR A 102 13.78 -2.44 -31.31
CA TYR A 102 15.24 -2.30 -31.33
C TYR A 102 15.77 -1.17 -30.43
N ASN A 103 17.09 -1.08 -30.35
CA ASN A 103 17.87 -0.08 -29.61
C ASN A 103 17.53 0.00 -28.12
N ARG A 104 17.23 -1.16 -27.54
CA ARG A 104 16.93 -1.34 -26.11
C ARG A 104 17.53 -2.65 -25.62
N VAL A 105 17.66 -2.77 -24.30
CA VAL A 105 17.97 -4.04 -23.68
C VAL A 105 16.67 -4.79 -23.39
N TYR A 106 16.62 -6.04 -23.86
CA TYR A 106 15.50 -6.96 -23.67
C TYR A 106 15.97 -8.16 -22.85
N VAL A 107 15.07 -8.81 -22.13
CA VAL A 107 15.38 -9.95 -21.24
C VAL A 107 15.02 -11.32 -21.81
N ASP A 108 14.69 -11.38 -23.11
CA ASP A 108 14.15 -12.57 -23.76
C ASP A 108 14.77 -12.84 -25.14
N ARG A 109 16.04 -12.53 -25.34
CA ARG A 109 16.72 -12.60 -26.65
C ARG A 109 17.62 -13.83 -26.83
N GLY A 110 18.15 -14.03 -28.03
CA GLY A 110 19.18 -15.01 -28.39
C GLY A 110 18.80 -16.16 -29.32
N VAL A 111 17.69 -16.07 -30.06
CA VAL A 111 17.41 -16.96 -31.22
C VAL A 111 18.11 -16.47 -32.49
N ASP A 112 18.25 -17.34 -33.48
CA ASP A 112 18.77 -16.97 -34.79
C ASP A 112 17.76 -16.12 -35.58
N TRP A 113 18.26 -15.11 -36.26
CA TRP A 113 17.49 -14.14 -37.03
C TRP A 113 18.23 -13.75 -38.30
N THR A 114 17.51 -13.74 -39.42
CA THR A 114 18.07 -13.32 -40.70
C THR A 114 17.95 -11.81 -40.84
N ASP A 115 19.09 -11.11 -40.96
CA ASP A 115 19.13 -9.69 -41.32
C ASP A 115 18.46 -9.49 -42.68
N GLN A 116 17.34 -8.77 -42.69
CA GLN A 116 16.55 -8.52 -43.89
C GLN A 116 17.30 -7.72 -44.96
N TRP A 117 18.39 -7.02 -44.60
CA TRP A 117 19.17 -6.19 -45.50
C TRP A 117 20.38 -6.91 -46.11
N SER A 118 21.08 -7.74 -45.32
CA SER A 118 22.27 -8.47 -45.80
C SER A 118 22.00 -9.93 -46.14
N GLY A 119 20.90 -10.51 -45.63
CA GLY A 119 20.62 -11.95 -45.69
C GLY A 119 21.47 -12.79 -44.75
N GLN A 120 22.32 -12.17 -43.93
CA GLN A 120 23.16 -12.87 -42.97
C GLN A 120 22.36 -13.27 -41.73
N GLU A 121 22.66 -14.45 -41.18
CA GLU A 121 22.08 -14.89 -39.91
C GLU A 121 22.89 -14.35 -38.73
N HIS A 122 22.19 -13.77 -37.75
CA HIS A 122 22.71 -13.28 -36.49
C HIS A 122 21.87 -13.78 -35.33
N LYS A 123 22.40 -13.75 -34.11
CA LYS A 123 21.51 -13.81 -32.93
C LYS A 123 20.71 -12.52 -32.85
N ASN A 124 19.43 -12.59 -32.47
CA ASN A 124 18.58 -11.42 -32.25
C ASN A 124 19.04 -10.64 -31.00
N GLY A 125 20.02 -9.76 -31.16
CA GLY A 125 20.59 -8.92 -30.12
C GLY A 125 22.04 -9.28 -29.74
N ILE A 126 22.74 -8.31 -29.16
CA ILE A 126 24.11 -8.45 -28.68
C ILE A 126 24.10 -9.11 -27.30
N LEU A 127 24.49 -10.39 -27.27
CA LEU A 127 24.52 -11.20 -26.04
C LEU A 127 25.77 -10.93 -25.18
N ASP A 128 26.83 -10.41 -25.80
CA ASP A 128 28.15 -10.23 -25.19
C ASP A 128 28.28 -8.90 -24.44
N TRP A 129 28.35 -8.99 -23.11
CA TRP A 129 28.53 -7.86 -22.20
C TRP A 129 29.96 -7.76 -21.67
N LYS A 130 30.48 -6.53 -21.57
CA LYS A 130 31.60 -6.18 -20.72
C LYS A 130 31.07 -5.68 -19.38
N ILE A 131 31.59 -6.28 -18.31
CA ILE A 131 31.36 -5.83 -16.94
C ILE A 131 32.72 -5.37 -16.39
N LYS A 132 32.94 -4.06 -16.35
CA LYS A 132 34.23 -3.46 -16.01
C LYS A 132 34.15 -2.71 -14.70
N GLU A 133 35.00 -3.08 -13.74
CA GLU A 133 35.07 -2.39 -12.45
C GLU A 133 35.50 -0.92 -12.64
N THR A 134 34.85 -0.01 -11.90
CA THR A 134 35.09 1.43 -12.00
C THR A 134 36.44 1.85 -11.44
N SER A 135 36.91 1.18 -10.39
CA SER A 135 38.27 1.25 -9.86
C SER A 135 38.57 -0.05 -9.13
N ASN A 136 39.85 -0.45 -9.07
CA ASN A 136 40.26 -1.73 -8.48
C ASN A 136 39.69 -1.92 -7.06
N GLY A 137 38.91 -2.98 -6.86
CA GLY A 137 38.32 -3.36 -5.58
C GLY A 137 37.08 -2.56 -5.17
N SER A 138 36.53 -1.70 -6.04
CA SER A 138 35.32 -0.92 -5.75
C SER A 138 34.03 -1.73 -5.77
N ARG A 139 34.06 -2.94 -6.36
CA ARG A 139 32.90 -3.84 -6.56
C ARG A 139 31.71 -3.14 -7.20
N THR A 140 32.03 -2.13 -8.01
CA THR A 140 31.09 -1.23 -8.69
C THR A 140 31.52 -1.19 -10.14
N TYR A 141 30.58 -1.37 -11.06
CA TYR A 141 30.86 -1.71 -12.45
C TYR A 141 30.17 -0.78 -13.44
N TYR A 142 30.82 -0.58 -14.58
CA TYR A 142 30.17 -0.21 -15.83
C TYR A 142 29.82 -1.48 -16.59
N ILE A 143 28.54 -1.61 -16.99
CA ILE A 143 28.03 -2.72 -17.80
C ILE A 143 27.73 -2.16 -19.19
N TYR A 144 28.33 -2.73 -20.22
CA TYR A 144 28.17 -2.23 -21.59
C TYR A 144 28.41 -3.31 -22.65
N CYS A 145 27.81 -3.16 -23.83
CA CYS A 145 28.09 -4.00 -25.00
C CYS A 145 28.77 -3.17 -26.10
N TYR A 146 29.23 -3.83 -27.16
CA TYR A 146 29.74 -3.17 -28.36
C TYR A 146 28.80 -3.47 -29.52
N ASN A 147 28.20 -2.42 -30.08
CA ASN A 147 27.37 -2.49 -31.26
C ASN A 147 28.17 -2.13 -32.51
N ASP A 148 28.19 -3.04 -33.47
CA ASP A 148 28.83 -2.87 -34.77
C ASP A 148 27.90 -2.25 -35.83
N GLU A 149 26.59 -2.23 -35.56
CA GLU A 149 25.60 -1.64 -36.43
C GLU A 149 25.74 -0.11 -36.49
N SER A 150 26.07 0.41 -37.67
CA SER A 150 26.11 1.85 -37.94
C SER A 150 24.73 2.47 -38.17
N ARG A 151 23.71 1.63 -38.44
CA ARG A 151 22.33 2.07 -38.61
C ARG A 151 21.75 2.52 -37.27
N ALA A 152 20.74 3.38 -37.33
CA ALA A 152 20.06 3.96 -36.17
C ALA A 152 20.99 4.68 -35.14
N ASN A 153 22.20 5.09 -35.54
CA ASN A 153 23.14 5.89 -34.75
C ASN A 153 23.52 5.29 -33.39
N MET A 154 23.61 3.95 -33.29
CA MET A 154 23.98 3.26 -32.05
C MET A 154 25.34 2.54 -32.12
N GLN A 155 26.18 2.84 -33.12
CA GLN A 155 27.48 2.20 -33.25
C GLN A 155 28.43 2.55 -32.10
N GLY A 156 29.16 1.56 -31.60
CA GLY A 156 30.18 1.73 -30.58
C GLY A 156 29.79 1.10 -29.24
N LYS A 157 30.35 1.64 -28.14
CA LYS A 157 30.04 1.16 -26.79
C LYS A 157 28.64 1.62 -26.41
N ILE A 158 27.85 0.76 -25.77
CA ILE A 158 26.53 1.13 -25.27
C ILE A 158 26.46 0.78 -23.79
N PHE A 159 26.42 1.80 -22.94
CA PHE A 159 26.41 1.64 -21.49
C PHE A 159 24.99 1.49 -20.95
N LEU A 160 24.78 0.49 -20.08
CA LEU A 160 23.55 0.35 -19.31
C LEU A 160 23.48 1.49 -18.28
N THR A 161 22.57 2.44 -18.47
CA THR A 161 22.51 3.66 -17.65
C THR A 161 21.09 3.88 -17.15
N MET A 162 20.92 4.11 -15.86
CA MET A 162 19.61 4.43 -15.30
C MET A 162 19.25 5.90 -15.56
N ALA A 163 18.03 6.18 -16.00
CA ALA A 163 17.54 7.54 -16.09
C ALA A 163 17.64 8.26 -14.73
N LYS A 164 17.87 9.58 -14.77
CA LYS A 164 18.08 10.38 -13.55
C LYS A 164 16.81 10.59 -12.73
N LYS A 165 15.65 10.47 -13.37
CA LYS A 165 14.32 10.59 -12.79
C LYS A 165 13.45 9.45 -13.31
N GLY A 166 12.56 8.95 -12.46
CA GLY A 166 11.59 7.94 -12.84
C GLY A 166 10.37 8.53 -13.54
N THR A 167 9.62 7.65 -14.21
CA THR A 167 8.29 7.90 -14.75
C THR A 167 7.30 7.05 -13.94
N GLY A 168 6.60 7.67 -12.98
CA GLY A 168 5.81 6.91 -12.01
C GLY A 168 6.72 6.16 -11.03
N LYS A 169 6.52 4.84 -10.87
CA LYS A 169 7.34 4.01 -9.96
C LYS A 169 8.59 3.43 -10.62
N THR A 170 8.68 3.52 -11.94
CA THR A 170 9.74 2.91 -12.74
C THR A 170 10.74 3.96 -13.23
N TYR A 171 11.92 3.50 -13.63
CA TYR A 171 12.98 4.33 -14.22
C TYR A 171 13.33 3.76 -15.59
N ASP A 172 13.40 4.62 -16.60
CA ASP A 172 13.86 4.17 -17.91
C ASP A 172 15.34 3.81 -17.88
N ILE A 173 15.75 2.92 -18.79
CA ILE A 173 17.15 2.63 -19.06
C ILE A 173 17.58 3.34 -20.34
N GLU A 174 18.65 4.12 -20.21
CA GLU A 174 19.32 4.87 -21.26
C GLU A 174 20.58 4.15 -21.74
N TYR A 175 21.00 4.48 -22.96
CA TYR A 175 22.03 3.75 -23.70
C TYR A 175 23.15 4.67 -24.25
N PRO A 176 23.80 5.51 -23.43
CA PRO A 176 24.82 6.43 -23.90
C PRO A 176 26.11 5.72 -24.34
N HIS A 177 26.89 6.39 -25.18
CA HIS A 177 28.21 5.92 -25.64
C HIS A 177 29.37 6.18 -24.66
N THR A 178 29.09 6.91 -23.59
CA THR A 178 30.00 7.19 -22.48
C THR A 178 29.24 7.08 -21.16
N PRO A 179 29.87 6.61 -20.08
CA PRO A 179 29.18 6.46 -18.80
C PRO A 179 28.83 7.81 -18.15
N GLU A 180 27.64 7.89 -17.55
CA GLU A 180 27.09 9.06 -16.86
C GLU A 180 27.24 8.97 -15.33
N GLY A 181 28.49 8.97 -14.87
CA GLY A 181 28.80 8.97 -13.43
C GLY A 181 28.10 7.82 -12.69
N LYS A 182 27.48 8.12 -11.55
CA LYS A 182 26.79 7.13 -10.69
C LYS A 182 25.59 6.45 -11.36
N TYR A 183 25.00 7.05 -12.40
CA TYR A 183 23.83 6.50 -13.08
C TYR A 183 24.18 5.35 -14.03
N SER A 184 25.42 5.26 -14.50
CA SER A 184 25.94 4.10 -15.23
C SER A 184 26.68 3.11 -14.32
N GLN A 185 26.70 3.34 -13.01
CA GLN A 185 27.39 2.49 -12.04
C GLN A 185 26.43 1.49 -11.42
N TRP A 186 26.82 0.22 -11.47
CA TRP A 186 26.04 -0.90 -10.97
C TRP A 186 26.83 -1.69 -9.93
N LYS A 187 26.14 -2.15 -8.89
CA LYS A 187 26.65 -3.15 -7.95
C LYS A 187 25.94 -4.47 -8.19
N ILE A 188 26.70 -5.55 -8.05
CA ILE A 188 26.18 -6.92 -8.12
C ILE A 188 25.82 -7.34 -6.70
N ILE A 189 24.52 -7.49 -6.43
CA ILE A 189 23.99 -7.91 -5.13
C ILE A 189 23.59 -9.37 -5.26
N THR A 190 24.12 -10.24 -4.41
CA THR A 190 23.78 -11.67 -4.42
C THR A 190 22.49 -11.91 -3.63
N LYS A 191 21.80 -13.02 -3.92
CA LYS A 191 20.69 -13.48 -3.08
C LYS A 191 21.15 -13.71 -1.63
N LYS A 192 22.40 -14.15 -1.42
CA LYS A 192 23.02 -14.21 -0.09
C LYS A 192 23.02 -12.86 0.63
N ASP A 193 23.43 -11.78 -0.03
CA ASP A 193 23.43 -10.44 0.57
C ASP A 193 22.02 -10.01 0.99
N LEU A 194 21.01 -10.31 0.17
CA LEU A 194 19.61 -10.02 0.50
C LEU A 194 19.15 -10.80 1.74
N LYS A 195 19.51 -12.08 1.87
CA LYS A 195 19.22 -12.88 3.08
C LYS A 195 19.94 -12.34 4.31
N GLU A 196 21.19 -11.94 4.18
CA GLU A 196 22.00 -11.42 5.28
C GLU A 196 21.57 -10.04 5.77
N ALA A 197 20.78 -9.30 4.97
CA ALA A 197 20.17 -8.05 5.39
C ALA A 197 19.09 -8.23 6.48
N PHE A 198 18.61 -9.46 6.72
CA PHE A 198 17.56 -9.74 7.70
C PHE A 198 18.11 -9.65 9.14
N LYS A 199 17.75 -8.57 9.83
CA LYS A 199 18.18 -8.29 11.21
C LYS A 199 17.02 -8.42 12.19
N ASP A 200 17.29 -8.92 13.39
CA ASP A 200 16.26 -8.99 14.44
C ASP A 200 15.88 -7.58 14.93
N THR A 201 16.85 -6.65 14.85
CA THR A 201 16.70 -5.24 15.21
C THR A 201 17.25 -4.36 14.08
N TYR A 202 16.45 -3.39 13.67
CA TYR A 202 16.83 -2.36 12.71
C TYR A 202 17.11 -1.04 13.43
N ALA A 203 18.05 -0.26 12.90
CA ALA A 203 18.30 1.10 13.41
C ALA A 203 17.10 2.03 13.11
N SER A 204 16.98 3.12 13.87
CA SER A 204 15.88 4.08 13.75
C SER A 204 15.74 4.74 12.37
N ASP A 205 16.83 4.80 11.60
CA ASP A 205 16.95 5.36 10.25
C ASP A 205 17.09 4.28 9.17
N GLU A 206 17.01 3.00 9.55
CA GLU A 206 17.12 1.88 8.64
C GLU A 206 15.74 1.43 8.15
N ALA A 207 15.64 1.15 6.85
CA ALA A 207 14.44 0.55 6.28
C ALA A 207 14.39 -0.96 6.53
N PRO A 208 13.19 -1.56 6.65
CA PRO A 208 13.04 -3.02 6.66
C PRO A 208 13.75 -3.69 5.47
N ALA A 209 14.33 -4.88 5.69
CA ALA A 209 14.95 -5.62 4.59
C ALA A 209 13.91 -6.05 3.56
N ASP A 210 14.27 -5.93 2.28
CA ASP A 210 13.42 -6.43 1.19
C ASP A 210 13.45 -7.96 1.18
N ALA A 211 12.27 -8.56 1.31
CA ALA A 211 12.05 -10.00 1.29
C ALA A 211 11.26 -10.43 0.05
N THR A 212 11.00 -9.51 -0.89
CA THR A 212 10.16 -9.74 -2.06
C THR A 212 10.77 -10.77 -3.02
N PHE A 213 12.09 -10.96 -2.98
CA PHE A 213 12.75 -12.04 -3.72
C PHE A 213 12.32 -13.45 -3.31
N LEU A 214 11.59 -13.60 -2.19
CA LEU A 214 10.96 -14.85 -1.78
C LEU A 214 9.60 -15.08 -2.46
N ILE A 215 9.03 -14.05 -3.08
CA ILE A 215 7.79 -14.11 -3.84
C ILE A 215 8.12 -14.36 -5.32
N TYR A 216 7.42 -15.32 -5.89
CA TYR A 216 7.42 -15.61 -7.32
C TYR A 216 6.43 -14.72 -8.07
N ASP A 217 6.82 -14.27 -9.27
CA ASP A 217 5.98 -13.50 -10.19
C ASP A 217 5.16 -12.41 -9.49
N GLN A 218 5.86 -11.56 -8.74
CA GLN A 218 5.25 -10.57 -7.88
C GLN A 218 4.59 -9.40 -8.64
N GLN A 219 4.96 -9.23 -9.91
CA GLN A 219 4.47 -8.19 -10.84
C GLN A 219 3.60 -8.76 -11.97
N PHE A 220 3.25 -10.06 -11.90
CA PHE A 220 2.41 -10.73 -12.89
C PHE A 220 2.85 -10.46 -14.33
N GLU A 221 4.15 -10.54 -14.57
CA GLU A 221 4.77 -10.09 -15.81
C GLU A 221 4.37 -11.02 -16.95
N ARG A 222 4.20 -10.44 -18.14
CA ARG A 222 3.90 -11.23 -19.35
C ARG A 222 4.95 -12.31 -19.56
N GLY A 223 4.53 -13.57 -19.58
CA GLY A 223 5.39 -14.71 -19.89
C GLY A 223 6.27 -15.16 -18.71
N ASN A 224 6.04 -14.65 -17.50
CA ASN A 224 6.72 -15.12 -16.32
C ASN A 224 6.33 -16.57 -16.02
N ILE A 225 7.34 -17.45 -16.00
CA ILE A 225 7.12 -18.89 -15.83
C ILE A 225 6.56 -19.24 -14.44
N TYR A 226 6.75 -18.36 -13.46
CA TYR A 226 6.34 -18.58 -12.08
C TYR A 226 4.91 -18.12 -11.77
N VAL A 227 4.14 -17.62 -12.76
CA VAL A 227 2.71 -17.29 -12.57
C VAL A 227 1.90 -18.46 -12.01
N LYS A 228 2.33 -19.71 -12.29
CA LYS A 228 1.73 -20.95 -11.78
C LYS A 228 1.90 -21.16 -10.27
N LYS A 229 2.74 -20.36 -9.60
CA LYS A 229 2.92 -20.38 -8.14
C LYS A 229 1.79 -19.64 -7.41
N TRP A 230 1.00 -18.85 -8.14
CA TRP A 230 -0.23 -18.25 -7.65
C TRP A 230 -1.39 -19.22 -7.91
N GLU A 231 -1.82 -19.90 -6.86
CA GLU A 231 -2.82 -20.96 -6.91
C GLU A 231 -4.21 -20.43 -6.56
N THR A 232 -5.20 -20.81 -7.38
CA THR A 232 -6.61 -20.48 -7.17
C THR A 232 -7.32 -21.53 -6.31
N SER A 233 -8.17 -21.12 -5.37
CA SER A 233 -9.04 -22.01 -4.58
C SER A 233 -10.48 -21.51 -4.50
N ASP A 234 -11.35 -22.35 -3.92
CA ASP A 234 -12.71 -22.00 -3.49
C ASP A 234 -13.66 -21.53 -4.62
N GLY A 235 -13.46 -22.06 -5.83
CA GLY A 235 -14.38 -21.87 -6.97
C GLY A 235 -13.80 -21.06 -8.14
N LEU A 236 -12.69 -20.34 -7.93
CA LEU A 236 -12.03 -19.59 -8.98
C LEU A 236 -11.48 -20.52 -10.09
N THR A 237 -11.78 -20.19 -11.35
CA THR A 237 -11.38 -20.96 -12.53
C THR A 237 -10.55 -20.13 -13.51
N TRP A 238 -9.66 -20.78 -14.25
CA TRP A 238 -8.80 -20.12 -15.24
C TRP A 238 -8.32 -21.09 -16.32
N LYS A 239 -7.83 -20.56 -17.45
CA LYS A 239 -7.23 -21.32 -18.53
C LYS A 239 -6.17 -20.51 -19.29
N PHE A 240 -5.12 -21.19 -19.76
CA PHE A 240 -4.19 -20.62 -20.72
C PHE A 240 -4.74 -20.69 -22.15
N GLU A 241 -4.65 -19.58 -22.87
CA GLU A 241 -4.81 -19.55 -24.33
C GLU A 241 -3.56 -20.13 -25.00
N ASN A 242 -2.37 -19.74 -24.51
CA ASN A 242 -1.09 -20.26 -24.96
C ASN A 242 -0.23 -20.73 -23.77
N PRO A 243 -0.25 -22.05 -23.45
CA PRO A 243 0.50 -22.59 -22.32
C PRO A 243 2.02 -22.46 -22.41
N LYS A 244 2.59 -22.39 -23.63
CA LYS A 244 4.04 -22.26 -23.82
C LYS A 244 4.54 -20.85 -23.50
N ALA A 245 3.68 -19.85 -23.74
CA ALA A 245 3.97 -18.44 -23.47
C ALA A 245 3.36 -17.95 -22.15
N TYR A 246 2.73 -18.84 -21.36
CA TYR A 246 2.06 -18.50 -20.10
C TYR A 246 1.00 -17.39 -20.24
N GLN A 247 0.28 -17.36 -21.37
CA GLN A 247 -0.75 -16.35 -21.65
C GLN A 247 -2.16 -16.89 -21.35
N PHE A 248 -2.88 -16.19 -20.47
CA PHE A 248 -4.24 -16.55 -20.06
C PHE A 248 -5.28 -16.24 -21.13
N LYS A 249 -6.44 -16.88 -21.06
CA LYS A 249 -7.57 -16.68 -21.95
C LYS A 249 -8.56 -15.65 -21.39
N PRO A 250 -8.59 -14.39 -21.88
CA PRO A 250 -9.50 -13.35 -21.39
C PRO A 250 -10.89 -13.38 -22.05
N ASP A 251 -11.06 -14.01 -23.21
CA ASP A 251 -12.28 -13.93 -24.02
C ASP A 251 -13.30 -15.04 -23.72
N SER A 252 -13.26 -15.60 -22.51
CA SER A 252 -14.18 -16.63 -22.08
C SER A 252 -14.92 -16.20 -20.82
N GLN A 253 -16.24 -16.40 -20.84
CA GLN A 253 -17.09 -16.28 -19.68
C GLN A 253 -16.99 -17.49 -18.76
N GLU A 254 -16.25 -18.56 -19.08
CA GLU A 254 -16.11 -19.73 -18.18
C GLU A 254 -15.08 -19.53 -17.06
N TYR A 255 -14.22 -18.51 -17.20
CA TYR A 255 -13.03 -18.32 -16.37
C TYR A 255 -13.05 -16.97 -15.65
N THR A 256 -12.94 -17.00 -14.33
CA THR A 256 -13.00 -15.81 -13.47
C THR A 256 -11.63 -15.24 -13.16
N TYR A 257 -10.60 -16.08 -12.98
CA TYR A 257 -9.22 -15.64 -12.74
C TYR A 257 -8.45 -15.44 -14.05
N TYR A 258 -7.81 -14.28 -14.19
CA TYR A 258 -7.08 -13.87 -15.39
C TYR A 258 -5.86 -13.02 -15.05
N VAL A 259 -4.71 -13.37 -15.63
CA VAL A 259 -3.50 -12.53 -15.60
C VAL A 259 -3.20 -12.03 -17.01
N GLY A 260 -3.09 -10.71 -17.17
CA GLY A 260 -2.70 -10.08 -18.43
C GLY A 260 -3.34 -8.72 -18.67
N ASN A 261 -3.31 -8.27 -19.92
CA ASN A 261 -3.72 -6.93 -20.35
C ASN A 261 -4.83 -6.90 -21.42
N GLY A 262 -5.48 -8.05 -21.67
CA GLY A 262 -6.53 -8.26 -22.67
C GLY A 262 -6.03 -8.79 -24.03
N ALA A 263 -4.72 -8.83 -24.27
CA ALA A 263 -4.13 -9.43 -25.48
C ALA A 263 -3.58 -10.83 -25.21
N THR A 264 -3.69 -11.72 -26.21
CA THR A 264 -3.24 -13.13 -26.12
C THR A 264 -2.20 -13.51 -27.17
N SER A 265 -1.75 -12.55 -27.98
CA SER A 265 -0.77 -12.79 -29.04
C SER A 265 0.33 -11.74 -29.02
N SER A 266 1.49 -12.10 -29.60
CA SER A 266 2.60 -11.15 -29.81
C SER A 266 2.22 -10.16 -30.92
N ASN A 267 1.48 -9.11 -30.55
CA ASN A 267 1.05 -8.04 -31.42
C ASN A 267 1.43 -6.67 -30.81
N TYR A 268 1.26 -5.58 -31.56
CA TYR A 268 1.67 -4.26 -31.08
C TYR A 268 0.88 -3.73 -29.88
N TYR A 269 -0.35 -4.19 -29.65
CA TYR A 269 -1.07 -3.89 -28.42
C TYR A 269 -0.38 -4.51 -27.20
N MET A 270 -0.01 -5.78 -27.31
CA MET A 270 0.82 -6.44 -26.29
C MET A 270 2.16 -5.73 -26.13
N ALA A 271 2.80 -5.31 -27.23
CA ALA A 271 4.07 -4.59 -27.19
C ALA A 271 3.99 -3.29 -26.37
N GLU A 272 2.96 -2.48 -26.58
CA GLU A 272 2.81 -1.19 -25.92
C GLU A 272 2.43 -1.35 -24.43
N TYR A 273 1.60 -2.35 -24.10
CA TYR A 273 0.93 -2.41 -22.80
C TYR A 273 1.28 -3.62 -21.94
N ALA A 274 2.26 -4.44 -22.31
CA ALA A 274 2.69 -5.57 -21.48
C ALA A 274 3.32 -5.14 -20.15
N GLY A 275 3.78 -3.89 -20.02
CA GLY A 275 4.18 -3.31 -18.73
C GLY A 275 3.04 -3.02 -17.75
N TYR A 276 1.78 -3.17 -18.20
CA TYR A 276 0.58 -2.91 -17.41
C TYR A 276 -0.26 -4.18 -17.25
N THR A 277 0.37 -5.36 -17.26
CA THR A 277 -0.31 -6.61 -16.94
C THR A 277 -0.71 -6.62 -15.47
N THR A 278 -1.89 -7.16 -15.18
CA THR A 278 -2.39 -7.29 -13.81
C THR A 278 -2.98 -8.67 -13.61
N ALA A 279 -3.11 -9.07 -12.34
CA ALA A 279 -3.94 -10.21 -11.94
C ALA A 279 -5.36 -9.74 -11.61
N ASN A 280 -6.34 -10.56 -11.97
CA ASN A 280 -7.74 -10.17 -11.97
C ASN A 280 -8.64 -11.33 -11.56
N VAL A 281 -9.67 -11.04 -10.77
CA VAL A 281 -10.88 -11.87 -10.66
C VAL A 281 -12.05 -11.02 -11.12
N ARG A 282 -12.74 -11.48 -12.15
CA ARG A 282 -13.84 -10.76 -12.79
C ARG A 282 -15.09 -11.62 -12.82
N ASN A 283 -16.22 -11.04 -12.43
CA ASN A 283 -17.51 -11.63 -12.67
C ASN A 283 -18.04 -11.18 -14.02
N VAL A 284 -18.13 -12.12 -14.94
CA VAL A 284 -18.64 -11.93 -16.30
C VAL A 284 -19.72 -12.97 -16.60
N GLY A 285 -20.57 -13.24 -15.61
CA GLY A 285 -21.74 -14.12 -15.69
C GLY A 285 -21.60 -15.40 -14.88
N ASN A 286 -20.66 -15.43 -13.93
CA ASN A 286 -20.35 -16.59 -13.09
C ASN A 286 -20.47 -16.21 -11.60
N ASP A 287 -21.66 -15.78 -11.19
CA ASP A 287 -21.88 -15.24 -9.85
C ASP A 287 -21.40 -16.21 -8.74
N ASP A 288 -21.60 -17.52 -8.92
CA ASP A 288 -21.17 -18.53 -7.95
C ASP A 288 -19.65 -18.87 -7.99
N HIS A 289 -18.90 -18.43 -9.01
CA HIS A 289 -17.49 -18.81 -9.23
C HIS A 289 -16.51 -17.63 -9.25
N ALA A 290 -16.99 -16.41 -8.99
CA ALA A 290 -16.17 -15.20 -8.83
C ALA A 290 -15.76 -14.94 -7.36
N ASN A 291 -16.01 -15.91 -6.48
CA ASN A 291 -15.60 -15.91 -5.08
C ASN A 291 -14.48 -16.93 -4.88
N GLY A 292 -13.54 -16.65 -3.98
CA GLY A 292 -12.46 -17.57 -3.62
C GLY A 292 -11.13 -16.89 -3.38
N LYS A 293 -10.02 -17.60 -3.53
CA LYS A 293 -8.69 -17.07 -3.18
C LYS A 293 -7.67 -17.29 -4.28
N VAL A 294 -6.76 -16.33 -4.43
CA VAL A 294 -5.51 -16.51 -5.17
C VAL A 294 -4.38 -16.40 -4.16
N THR A 295 -3.62 -17.49 -3.99
CA THR A 295 -2.66 -17.65 -2.90
C THR A 295 -1.28 -18.02 -3.43
N GLN A 296 -0.23 -17.48 -2.81
CA GLN A 296 1.12 -18.00 -2.93
C GLN A 296 1.65 -18.41 -1.56
N ALA A 297 2.23 -19.60 -1.47
CA ALA A 297 2.94 -20.07 -0.28
C ALA A 297 4.41 -19.60 -0.31
N VAL A 298 4.77 -18.71 0.61
CA VAL A 298 6.12 -18.14 0.72
C VAL A 298 6.83 -18.80 1.90
N THR A 299 8.02 -19.37 1.67
CA THR A 299 8.87 -19.86 2.76
C THR A 299 9.66 -18.69 3.34
N THR A 300 9.36 -18.32 4.59
CA THR A 300 10.01 -17.20 5.27
C THR A 300 11.42 -17.60 5.74
N LEU A 301 12.31 -16.62 5.97
CA LEU A 301 13.69 -16.91 6.39
C LEU A 301 13.83 -16.89 7.91
N LYS A 302 13.29 -15.85 8.55
CA LYS A 302 13.39 -15.62 10.00
C LYS A 302 12.03 -15.42 10.62
N LYS A 303 11.88 -15.76 11.90
CA LYS A 303 10.78 -15.31 12.74
C LYS A 303 10.78 -13.78 12.85
N GLY A 304 9.63 -13.21 13.16
CA GLY A 304 9.44 -11.78 13.34
C GLY A 304 8.37 -11.21 12.42
N TRP A 305 8.37 -9.89 12.30
CA TRP A 305 7.35 -9.14 11.58
C TRP A 305 7.64 -9.04 10.09
N TYR A 306 6.61 -9.32 9.29
CA TYR A 306 6.61 -9.14 7.85
C TYR A 306 5.54 -8.16 7.45
N LYS A 307 5.90 -7.20 6.60
CA LYS A 307 4.98 -6.29 5.93
C LYS A 307 4.67 -6.85 4.55
N VAL A 308 3.39 -7.11 4.29
CA VAL A 308 2.89 -7.57 3.00
C VAL A 308 2.12 -6.43 2.36
N SER A 309 2.43 -6.11 1.12
CA SER A 309 1.71 -5.07 0.38
C SER A 309 1.41 -5.48 -1.06
N CYS A 310 0.38 -4.89 -1.66
CA CYS A 310 0.13 -4.96 -3.10
C CYS A 310 -0.55 -3.67 -3.59
N ASN A 311 -0.46 -3.42 -4.90
CA ASN A 311 -1.35 -2.48 -5.57
C ASN A 311 -2.65 -3.21 -5.94
N GLY A 312 -3.82 -2.71 -5.55
CA GLY A 312 -5.06 -3.39 -5.90
C GLY A 312 -6.33 -2.73 -5.42
N PHE A 313 -7.42 -3.01 -6.12
CA PHE A 313 -8.75 -2.57 -5.76
C PHE A 313 -9.79 -3.65 -5.97
N TYR A 314 -10.98 -3.41 -5.39
CA TYR A 314 -12.20 -4.10 -5.78
C TYR A 314 -13.30 -3.09 -6.16
N ASN A 315 -14.16 -3.50 -7.10
CA ASN A 315 -15.33 -2.74 -7.52
C ASN A 315 -16.56 -3.66 -7.50
N ALA A 316 -17.44 -3.45 -6.53
CA ALA A 316 -18.73 -4.13 -6.45
C ALA A 316 -19.76 -3.38 -7.30
N ASP A 317 -20.42 -4.07 -8.24
CA ASP A 317 -21.51 -3.47 -9.00
C ASP A 317 -22.77 -3.30 -8.13
N ARG A 318 -23.73 -2.52 -8.63
CA ARG A 318 -24.94 -2.17 -7.89
C ARG A 318 -25.75 -3.41 -7.50
N GLY A 319 -25.78 -3.71 -6.21
CA GLY A 319 -26.52 -4.84 -5.64
C GLY A 319 -25.61 -5.93 -5.11
N SER A 320 -24.36 -5.95 -5.55
CA SER A 320 -23.32 -6.84 -5.05
C SER A 320 -22.86 -6.45 -3.65
N ASN A 321 -22.53 -7.46 -2.84
CA ASN A 321 -21.90 -7.28 -1.54
C ASN A 321 -20.40 -7.58 -1.59
N MET A 322 -19.80 -7.53 -2.79
CA MET A 322 -18.42 -7.95 -2.98
C MET A 322 -17.46 -7.18 -2.07
N VAL A 323 -16.59 -7.91 -1.39
CA VAL A 323 -15.41 -7.38 -0.71
C VAL A 323 -14.24 -8.29 -1.02
N SER A 324 -13.16 -7.68 -1.52
CA SER A 324 -11.90 -8.35 -1.75
C SER A 324 -10.86 -7.85 -0.76
N SER A 325 -10.09 -8.76 -0.18
CA SER A 325 -9.16 -8.48 0.91
C SER A 325 -7.79 -9.03 0.59
N ILE A 326 -6.75 -8.24 0.89
CA ILE A 326 -5.39 -8.77 1.03
C ILE A 326 -5.31 -9.58 2.32
N PHE A 327 -4.63 -10.73 2.28
CA PHE A 327 -4.42 -11.56 3.46
C PHE A 327 -2.97 -12.06 3.56
N ALA A 328 -2.57 -12.36 4.78
CA ALA A 328 -1.31 -13.03 5.10
C ALA A 328 -1.54 -13.98 6.29
N LYS A 329 -1.26 -15.27 6.10
CA LYS A 329 -1.55 -16.33 7.06
C LYS A 329 -0.43 -17.35 7.17
N VAL A 330 0.11 -17.54 8.37
CA VAL A 330 1.12 -18.56 8.64
C VAL A 330 0.47 -19.95 8.74
N GLN A 331 1.04 -20.95 8.07
CA GLN A 331 0.59 -22.35 8.15
C GLN A 331 1.04 -23.04 9.45
N GLY A 332 0.23 -23.97 9.99
CA GLY A 332 0.63 -24.88 11.09
C GLY A 332 -0.19 -24.78 12.39
N THR A 333 -0.08 -25.78 13.27
CA THR A 333 -0.78 -25.84 14.57
C THR A 333 -0.06 -24.99 15.62
N GLY A 334 -0.65 -23.85 15.97
CA GLY A 334 -0.05 -22.79 16.79
C GLY A 334 -0.30 -21.38 16.23
N THR A 335 -0.72 -21.29 14.96
CA THR A 335 -0.91 -20.04 14.20
C THR A 335 -2.34 -19.49 14.24
N THR A 336 -3.15 -19.91 15.22
CA THR A 336 -4.51 -19.36 15.44
C THR A 336 -4.49 -17.97 16.07
N GLU A 337 -3.31 -17.45 16.43
CA GLU A 337 -3.17 -16.09 16.92
C GLU A 337 -3.47 -15.10 15.80
N GLY A 338 -4.35 -14.14 16.06
CA GLY A 338 -4.79 -13.18 15.04
C GLY A 338 -3.65 -12.33 14.46
N ILE A 339 -2.50 -12.26 15.11
CA ILE A 339 -1.30 -11.56 14.65
C ILE A 339 -0.54 -12.32 13.53
N SER A 340 -0.73 -13.64 13.46
CA SER A 340 -0.17 -14.52 12.42
C SER A 340 -1.16 -14.84 11.30
N ASN A 341 -2.38 -14.29 11.38
CA ASN A 341 -3.47 -14.49 10.43
C ASN A 341 -4.25 -13.18 10.28
N VAL A 342 -3.76 -12.32 9.40
CA VAL A 342 -4.27 -10.96 9.20
C VAL A 342 -4.89 -10.81 7.82
N SER A 343 -5.93 -10.00 7.75
CA SER A 343 -6.54 -9.59 6.49
C SER A 343 -7.09 -8.19 6.59
N ALA A 344 -7.20 -7.52 5.44
CA ALA A 344 -7.86 -6.23 5.36
C ALA A 344 -8.47 -6.02 3.98
N PRO A 345 -9.63 -5.34 3.86
CA PRO A 345 -10.18 -4.98 2.56
C PRO A 345 -9.16 -4.22 1.72
N LEU A 346 -9.16 -4.54 0.43
CA LEU A 346 -8.50 -3.73 -0.58
C LEU A 346 -9.18 -2.36 -0.66
N ASN A 347 -8.50 -1.40 -1.27
CA ASN A 347 -9.10 -0.13 -1.63
C ASN A 347 -10.30 -0.33 -2.58
N LYS A 348 -11.34 0.49 -2.42
CA LYS A 348 -12.47 0.51 -3.36
C LYS A 348 -12.09 1.27 -4.61
N PHE A 349 -12.47 0.74 -5.77
CA PHE A 349 -12.33 1.44 -7.04
C PHE A 349 -13.06 2.78 -6.98
N ASN A 350 -12.37 3.83 -7.41
CA ASN A 350 -12.81 5.22 -7.30
C ASN A 350 -13.33 5.77 -8.64
N TYR A 351 -13.71 4.87 -9.55
CA TYR A 351 -14.34 5.19 -10.83
C TYR A 351 -13.52 6.11 -11.74
N GLU A 352 -12.19 5.98 -11.73
CA GLU A 352 -11.32 6.73 -12.66
C GLU A 352 -11.57 6.40 -14.13
N PHE A 353 -12.17 5.26 -14.41
CA PHE A 353 -12.58 4.84 -15.74
C PHE A 353 -13.80 3.93 -15.66
N THR A 354 -14.51 3.81 -16.78
CA THR A 354 -15.62 2.87 -16.96
C THR A 354 -15.16 1.64 -17.73
N TYR A 355 -15.91 0.56 -17.54
CA TYR A 355 -15.74 -0.69 -18.27
C TYR A 355 -17.06 -1.43 -18.34
N THR A 356 -17.16 -2.34 -19.29
CA THR A 356 -18.31 -3.24 -19.48
C THR A 356 -17.84 -4.69 -19.50
N LYS A 357 -18.78 -5.62 -19.42
CA LYS A 357 -18.53 -7.05 -19.66
C LYS A 357 -17.89 -7.32 -21.03
N GLU A 358 -18.30 -6.55 -22.05
CA GLU A 358 -17.69 -6.62 -23.38
C GLU A 358 -16.22 -6.19 -23.36
N ASP A 359 -15.90 -5.08 -22.70
CA ASP A 359 -14.50 -4.63 -22.57
C ASP A 359 -13.61 -5.65 -21.84
N MET A 360 -14.16 -6.35 -20.85
CA MET A 360 -13.44 -7.39 -20.11
C MET A 360 -13.16 -8.63 -20.99
N LEU A 361 -14.07 -8.98 -21.90
CA LEU A 361 -13.99 -10.16 -22.75
C LEU A 361 -13.37 -9.88 -24.14
N HIS A 362 -13.17 -8.62 -24.51
CA HIS A 362 -12.61 -8.26 -25.81
C HIS A 362 -11.15 -8.73 -25.95
N LEU A 363 -10.83 -9.35 -27.09
CA LEU A 363 -9.44 -9.66 -27.46
C LEU A 363 -8.78 -8.44 -28.08
N TYR A 364 -7.90 -7.81 -27.33
CA TYR A 364 -7.18 -6.62 -27.78
C TYR A 364 -6.04 -6.98 -28.75
N LYS A 365 -6.01 -6.30 -29.90
CA LYS A 365 -5.07 -6.51 -31.01
C LYS A 365 -4.43 -5.18 -31.44
N GLY A 366 -3.48 -5.25 -32.37
CA GLY A 366 -2.78 -4.07 -32.88
C GLY A 366 -3.71 -2.94 -33.35
N ASP A 367 -4.84 -3.27 -33.97
CA ASP A 367 -5.83 -2.29 -34.45
C ASP A 367 -6.52 -1.51 -33.30
N ASP A 368 -6.49 -2.03 -32.07
CA ASP A 368 -7.08 -1.38 -30.90
C ASP A 368 -6.16 -0.30 -30.31
N LEU A 369 -4.85 -0.31 -30.57
CA LEU A 369 -3.85 0.53 -29.89
C LEU A 369 -4.22 2.02 -29.74
N ASN A 370 -4.85 2.57 -30.78
CA ASN A 370 -5.21 3.98 -30.88
C ASN A 370 -6.73 4.24 -30.75
N THR A 371 -7.52 3.19 -30.58
CA THR A 371 -8.99 3.26 -30.67
C THR A 371 -9.68 2.74 -29.41
N ARG A 372 -9.12 1.69 -28.77
CA ARG A 372 -9.68 1.05 -27.58
C ARG A 372 -8.57 0.61 -26.62
N MET A 373 -8.69 0.98 -25.35
CA MET A 373 -7.78 0.56 -24.29
C MET A 373 -8.50 -0.34 -23.29
N SER A 374 -7.91 -1.48 -22.99
CA SER A 374 -8.42 -2.45 -22.04
C SER A 374 -8.56 -1.88 -20.63
N PRO A 375 -9.62 -2.25 -19.87
CA PRO A 375 -9.73 -1.91 -18.47
C PRO A 375 -8.53 -2.40 -17.64
N TYR A 376 -7.93 -3.54 -18.00
CA TYR A 376 -6.74 -4.08 -17.32
C TYR A 376 -5.55 -3.11 -17.42
N VAL A 377 -5.28 -2.60 -18.62
CA VAL A 377 -4.22 -1.61 -18.86
C VAL A 377 -4.50 -0.30 -18.13
N LYS A 378 -5.76 0.16 -18.11
CA LYS A 378 -6.16 1.37 -17.37
C LYS A 378 -5.89 1.20 -15.87
N ALA A 379 -6.20 0.04 -15.29
CA ALA A 379 -5.88 -0.27 -13.89
C ALA A 379 -4.37 -0.25 -13.63
N GLY A 380 -3.57 -0.95 -14.44
CA GLY A 380 -2.10 -0.94 -14.31
C GLY A 380 -1.51 0.49 -14.37
N LYS A 381 -2.05 1.35 -15.24
CA LYS A 381 -1.66 2.76 -15.31
C LYS A 381 -2.03 3.57 -14.05
N GLU A 382 -3.14 3.26 -13.38
CA GLU A 382 -3.45 3.89 -12.08
C GLU A 382 -2.52 3.39 -10.96
N PHE A 383 -2.10 2.12 -10.99
CA PHE A 383 -1.12 1.59 -10.04
C PHE A 383 0.26 2.26 -10.18
N GLU A 384 0.71 2.53 -11.40
CA GLU A 384 1.94 3.30 -11.70
C GLU A 384 1.89 4.75 -11.17
N LYS A 385 0.70 5.35 -11.09
CA LYS A 385 0.49 6.66 -10.46
C LYS A 385 0.56 6.62 -8.93
N GLY A 386 0.83 5.46 -8.34
CA GLY A 386 0.90 5.30 -6.89
C GLY A 386 -0.45 5.11 -6.21
N LYS A 387 -1.53 4.85 -6.94
CA LYS A 387 -2.84 4.60 -6.34
C LYS A 387 -2.99 3.17 -5.84
N TYR A 388 -4.00 2.98 -4.99
CA TYR A 388 -4.48 1.67 -4.56
C TYR A 388 -3.42 0.84 -3.82
N ASN A 389 -2.60 1.46 -2.96
CA ASN A 389 -1.62 0.72 -2.16
C ASN A 389 -2.33 0.06 -0.97
N ASN A 390 -2.16 -1.24 -0.79
CA ASN A 390 -2.74 -1.98 0.33
C ASN A 390 -1.60 -2.60 1.11
N THR A 391 -1.61 -2.45 2.43
CA THR A 391 -0.58 -3.00 3.31
C THR A 391 -1.20 -3.65 4.53
N ILE A 392 -0.63 -4.76 4.96
CA ILE A 392 -0.88 -5.46 6.23
C ILE A 392 0.44 -5.91 6.86
N LEU A 393 0.45 -6.08 8.18
CA LEU A 393 1.56 -6.66 8.92
C LEU A 393 1.15 -7.99 9.54
N VAL A 394 2.03 -8.98 9.42
CA VAL A 394 1.86 -10.33 9.97
C VAL A 394 3.10 -10.70 10.77
N TYR A 395 2.91 -11.37 11.89
CA TYR A 395 4.01 -11.93 12.66
C TYR A 395 4.22 -13.40 12.28
N VAL A 396 5.48 -13.78 12.08
CA VAL A 396 5.90 -15.13 11.77
C VAL A 396 6.58 -15.72 13.02
N PRO A 397 6.05 -16.81 13.61
CA PRO A 397 6.47 -17.27 14.93
C PRO A 397 7.79 -18.05 14.93
N THR A 398 8.18 -18.65 13.81
CA THR A 398 9.38 -19.49 13.69
C THR A 398 10.07 -19.29 12.36
N ASP A 399 11.41 -19.37 12.36
CA ASP A 399 12.23 -19.38 11.14
C ASP A 399 11.75 -20.48 10.18
N GLY A 400 11.76 -20.20 8.87
CA GLY A 400 11.36 -21.19 7.86
C GLY A 400 9.84 -21.43 7.74
N ALA A 401 8.99 -20.77 8.52
CA ALA A 401 7.55 -20.98 8.46
C ALA A 401 6.97 -20.58 7.10
N ILE A 402 5.93 -21.29 6.66
CA ILE A 402 5.22 -20.97 5.42
C ILE A 402 4.21 -19.87 5.69
N LEU A 403 4.37 -18.74 5.01
CA LEU A 403 3.43 -17.63 4.98
C LEU A 403 2.64 -17.66 3.68
N ASN A 404 1.35 -17.94 3.77
CA ASN A 404 0.42 -17.81 2.64
C ASN A 404 0.02 -16.34 2.49
N ILE A 405 0.32 -15.74 1.35
CA ILE A 405 -0.11 -14.38 0.99
C ILE A 405 -1.05 -14.45 -0.21
N GLY A 406 -1.95 -13.48 -0.33
CA GLY A 406 -2.86 -13.47 -1.47
C GLY A 406 -4.03 -12.51 -1.36
N ILE A 407 -4.99 -12.70 -2.26
CA ILE A 407 -6.26 -11.98 -2.31
C ILE A 407 -7.40 -12.97 -2.09
N GLU A 408 -8.32 -12.64 -1.19
CA GLU A 408 -9.58 -13.36 -0.95
C GLU A 408 -10.75 -12.49 -1.42
N ILE A 409 -11.64 -13.07 -2.22
CA ILE A 409 -12.82 -12.42 -2.79
C ILE A 409 -14.06 -13.11 -2.21
N THR A 410 -14.97 -12.30 -1.68
CA THR A 410 -16.24 -12.77 -1.10
C THR A 410 -17.38 -11.87 -1.50
N GLY A 411 -18.60 -12.41 -1.59
CA GLY A 411 -19.81 -11.65 -1.87
C GLY A 411 -19.94 -11.11 -3.29
N SER A 412 -19.15 -11.60 -4.26
CA SER A 412 -19.36 -11.28 -5.67
C SER A 412 -20.59 -12.01 -6.18
N THR A 413 -21.55 -11.25 -6.72
CA THR A 413 -22.85 -11.78 -7.16
C THR A 413 -23.38 -11.10 -8.42
N GLU A 414 -22.73 -10.04 -8.92
CA GLU A 414 -23.23 -9.28 -10.06
C GLU A 414 -22.19 -9.23 -11.18
N ASP A 415 -22.68 -9.19 -12.42
CA ASP A 415 -21.85 -8.91 -13.61
C ASP A 415 -21.04 -7.61 -13.40
N CYS A 416 -19.81 -7.58 -13.89
CA CYS A 416 -18.87 -6.46 -13.73
C CYS A 416 -18.32 -6.24 -12.31
N ASP A 417 -18.65 -7.09 -11.33
CA ASP A 417 -17.84 -7.22 -10.13
C ASP A 417 -16.38 -7.54 -10.51
N TRP A 418 -15.43 -6.77 -9.99
CA TRP A 418 -14.04 -6.91 -10.40
C TRP A 418 -13.06 -6.62 -9.28
N THR A 419 -12.10 -7.52 -9.12
CA THR A 419 -10.90 -7.34 -8.30
C THR A 419 -9.69 -7.33 -9.22
N CYS A 420 -8.84 -6.32 -9.09
CA CYS A 420 -7.63 -6.14 -9.89
C CYS A 420 -6.46 -5.84 -8.95
N TRP A 421 -5.32 -6.48 -9.16
CA TRP A 421 -4.13 -6.24 -8.36
C TRP A 421 -2.84 -6.54 -9.11
N ASP A 422 -1.74 -6.01 -8.57
CA ASP A 422 -0.37 -6.19 -9.06
C ASP A 422 0.64 -5.88 -7.93
N ASN A 423 1.92 -6.13 -8.18
CA ASN A 423 3.07 -5.67 -7.40
C ASN A 423 2.98 -6.08 -5.93
N PHE A 424 2.87 -7.38 -5.67
CA PHE A 424 3.03 -7.91 -4.32
C PHE A 424 4.45 -7.67 -3.81
N GLN A 425 4.59 -7.21 -2.58
CA GLN A 425 5.88 -6.96 -1.95
C GLN A 425 5.89 -7.54 -0.54
N LEU A 426 7.08 -7.97 -0.12
CA LEU A 426 7.33 -8.50 1.21
C LEU A 426 8.55 -7.80 1.80
N GLN A 427 8.42 -7.28 3.01
CA GLN A 427 9.54 -6.68 3.74
C GLN A 427 9.63 -7.30 5.13
N TYR A 428 10.84 -7.59 5.60
CA TYR A 428 11.10 -8.11 6.94
C TYR A 428 11.46 -6.97 7.88
N CYS A 429 10.58 -6.72 8.85
CA CYS A 429 10.64 -5.60 9.80
C CYS A 429 11.42 -5.92 11.09
N GLY A 430 11.98 -7.13 11.21
CA GLY A 430 12.67 -7.59 12.41
C GLY A 430 11.72 -8.21 13.43
N ASP A 431 12.28 -8.62 14.57
CA ASP A 431 11.52 -9.32 15.64
C ASP A 431 11.12 -8.36 16.77
N ASN A 432 11.62 -7.14 16.76
CA ASN A 432 11.33 -6.16 17.80
C ASN A 432 9.97 -5.49 17.63
N ASP A 433 9.23 -5.39 18.74
CA ASP A 433 7.99 -4.65 18.85
C ASP A 433 7.98 -3.65 20.02
N MET A 434 6.99 -2.76 20.00
CA MET A 434 6.68 -1.85 21.09
C MET A 434 5.17 -1.83 21.29
N VAL A 435 4.72 -1.86 22.53
CA VAL A 435 3.31 -1.77 22.90
C VAL A 435 2.99 -0.37 23.38
N LEU A 436 1.90 0.21 22.84
CA LEU A 436 1.20 1.37 23.37
C LEU A 436 -0.23 0.95 23.71
N ASP A 437 -0.58 0.96 25.00
CA ASP A 437 -1.90 0.51 25.46
C ASP A 437 -2.68 1.57 26.24
N GLU A 438 -3.86 1.94 25.71
CA GLU A 438 -4.74 2.98 26.25
C GLU A 438 -5.28 2.66 27.65
N SER A 439 -5.12 1.42 28.12
CA SER A 439 -5.59 0.97 29.44
C SER A 439 -4.59 1.21 30.57
N GLN A 440 -3.30 1.42 30.24
CA GLN A 440 -2.21 1.54 31.20
C GLN A 440 -2.34 2.82 32.01
N THR A 441 -2.24 2.73 33.34
CA THR A 441 -2.46 3.86 34.28
C THR A 441 -1.17 4.54 34.74
N SER A 442 -0.02 4.17 34.16
CA SER A 442 1.30 4.73 34.48
C SER A 442 2.20 4.58 33.25
N LEU A 443 3.23 5.43 33.11
CA LEU A 443 4.24 5.30 32.06
C LEU A 443 5.30 4.22 32.36
N ASP A 444 5.26 3.62 33.55
CA ASP A 444 6.20 2.57 33.99
C ASP A 444 6.29 1.41 32.99
N TYR A 445 5.17 1.02 32.35
CA TYR A 445 5.18 -0.02 31.32
C TYR A 445 6.02 0.35 30.08
N LEU A 446 6.13 1.63 29.72
CA LEU A 446 6.99 2.06 28.60
C LEU A 446 8.46 1.94 28.96
N VAL A 447 8.82 2.30 30.19
CA VAL A 447 10.20 2.17 30.71
C VAL A 447 10.60 0.69 30.73
N LYS A 448 9.72 -0.16 31.25
CA LYS A 448 9.97 -1.60 31.42
C LYS A 448 10.05 -2.39 30.13
N GLN A 449 9.61 -1.84 29.00
CA GLN A 449 9.78 -2.49 27.69
C GLN A 449 11.21 -2.46 27.17
N GLY A 450 12.12 -1.66 27.76
CA GLY A 450 13.52 -1.60 27.32
C GLY A 450 13.71 -1.00 25.92
N ILE A 451 12.86 -0.05 25.55
CA ILE A 451 12.86 0.58 24.22
C ILE A 451 14.04 1.55 24.09
N SER A 452 14.78 1.46 22.98
CA SER A 452 15.85 2.40 22.61
C SER A 452 15.37 3.37 21.55
N LYS A 453 15.80 4.63 21.65
CA LYS A 453 15.54 5.65 20.61
C LYS A 453 16.30 5.40 19.31
N ASP A 454 17.35 4.58 19.36
CA ASP A 454 18.24 4.32 18.22
C ASP A 454 17.76 3.13 17.37
N ASN A 455 16.66 2.48 17.78
CA ASN A 455 16.09 1.31 17.11
C ASN A 455 14.68 1.62 16.57
N ALA A 456 14.32 0.95 15.48
CA ALA A 456 12.97 0.92 14.96
C ALA A 456 12.20 -0.31 15.49
N TYR A 457 10.89 -0.15 15.70
CA TYR A 457 10.01 -1.18 16.26
C TYR A 457 8.74 -1.34 15.43
N THR A 458 8.18 -2.54 15.43
CA THR A 458 6.77 -2.71 15.07
C THR A 458 5.89 -2.30 16.26
N LEU A 459 5.14 -1.21 16.09
CA LEU A 459 4.23 -0.70 17.11
C LEU A 459 2.93 -1.50 17.14
N ILE A 460 2.59 -2.02 18.30
CA ILE A 460 1.30 -2.59 18.68
C ILE A 460 0.50 -1.52 19.42
N LEU A 461 -0.44 -0.89 18.74
CA LEU A 461 -1.25 0.21 19.25
C LEU A 461 -2.64 -0.28 19.66
N LYS A 462 -2.86 -0.40 20.97
CA LYS A 462 -4.19 -0.63 21.54
C LYS A 462 -4.89 0.70 21.78
N ARG A 463 -5.65 1.12 20.77
CA ARG A 463 -6.51 2.31 20.79
C ARG A 463 -7.91 1.96 20.29
N THR A 464 -8.93 2.12 21.13
CA THR A 464 -10.32 1.80 20.76
C THR A 464 -10.93 2.91 19.90
N MET A 465 -11.22 2.60 18.63
CA MET A 465 -11.80 3.54 17.66
C MET A 465 -12.79 2.82 16.75
N LYS A 466 -13.78 3.54 16.22
CA LYS A 466 -14.75 3.00 15.27
C LYS A 466 -14.49 3.59 13.88
N PRO A 467 -14.37 2.77 12.82
CA PRO A 467 -14.19 3.25 11.46
C PRO A 467 -15.31 4.22 11.04
N GLY A 468 -14.99 5.25 10.28
CA GLY A 468 -15.90 6.28 9.80
C GLY A 468 -16.29 7.33 10.85
N LEU A 469 -15.87 7.20 12.11
CA LEU A 469 -16.21 8.15 13.17
C LEU A 469 -14.98 8.95 13.63
N TRP A 470 -15.17 10.24 13.89
CA TRP A 470 -14.14 11.11 14.45
C TRP A 470 -13.73 10.64 15.86
N SER A 471 -12.44 10.69 16.14
CA SER A 471 -11.84 10.33 17.43
C SER A 471 -10.65 11.25 17.70
N SER A 472 -10.36 11.56 18.95
CA SER A 472 -9.10 12.21 19.30
C SER A 472 -7.95 11.19 19.35
N ILE A 473 -6.77 11.63 18.96
CA ILE A 473 -5.54 10.84 19.02
C ILE A 473 -4.36 11.71 19.42
N THR A 474 -3.50 11.14 20.24
CA THR A 474 -2.15 11.61 20.48
C THR A 474 -1.26 10.41 20.75
N LEU A 475 0.00 10.48 20.32
CA LEU A 475 0.96 9.39 20.43
C LEU A 475 2.30 9.93 20.93
N PRO A 476 3.11 9.10 21.63
CA PRO A 476 4.45 9.47 22.04
C PRO A 476 5.50 9.21 20.94
N VAL A 477 5.05 8.83 19.74
CA VAL A 477 5.88 8.46 18.58
C VAL A 477 5.53 9.34 17.39
N ALA A 478 6.43 9.42 16.43
CA ALA A 478 6.16 10.02 15.13
C ALA A 478 5.58 8.98 14.17
N LEU A 479 4.63 9.36 13.32
CA LEU A 479 4.18 8.54 12.19
C LEU A 479 4.25 9.33 10.89
N THR A 480 4.74 8.68 9.83
CA THR A 480 4.64 9.20 8.45
C THR A 480 3.22 9.04 7.89
N ALA A 481 2.89 9.75 6.82
CA ALA A 481 1.60 9.61 6.15
C ALA A 481 1.37 8.18 5.64
N GLY A 482 2.42 7.51 5.12
CA GLY A 482 2.35 6.11 4.70
C GLY A 482 2.07 5.15 5.87
N GLN A 483 2.70 5.35 7.02
CA GLN A 483 2.42 4.59 8.25
C GLN A 483 1.00 4.84 8.76
N PHE A 484 0.55 6.10 8.77
CA PHE A 484 -0.80 6.49 9.18
C PHE A 484 -1.85 5.84 8.28
N LYS A 485 -1.70 5.93 6.95
CA LYS A 485 -2.62 5.33 5.97
C LYS A 485 -2.61 3.80 6.03
N THR A 486 -1.46 3.18 6.22
CA THR A 486 -1.36 1.72 6.42
C THR A 486 -2.21 1.27 7.61
N ALA A 487 -2.09 1.97 8.74
CA ALA A 487 -2.78 1.61 9.98
C ALA A 487 -4.29 1.95 9.96
N PHE A 488 -4.64 3.12 9.45
CA PHE A 488 -5.98 3.70 9.60
C PHE A 488 -6.78 3.77 8.28
N GLY A 489 -6.16 3.46 7.15
CA GLY A 489 -6.72 3.43 5.80
C GLY A 489 -6.36 4.63 4.94
N ASP A 490 -6.30 4.43 3.62
CA ASP A 490 -5.86 5.45 2.65
C ASP A 490 -6.73 6.70 2.61
N TYR A 491 -8.01 6.56 2.95
CA TYR A 491 -8.97 7.66 3.04
C TYR A 491 -9.16 8.16 4.47
N ALA A 492 -8.31 7.76 5.41
CA ALA A 492 -8.34 8.30 6.76
C ALA A 492 -8.06 9.80 6.75
N LYS A 493 -8.70 10.53 7.68
CA LYS A 493 -8.51 11.98 7.84
C LYS A 493 -7.78 12.27 9.14
N LEU A 494 -6.97 13.32 9.15
CA LEU A 494 -6.25 13.83 10.31
C LEU A 494 -6.35 15.35 10.34
N ALA A 495 -6.57 15.94 11.51
CA ALA A 495 -6.66 17.39 11.66
C ALA A 495 -6.13 17.85 13.02
N HIS A 496 -5.57 19.06 13.07
CA HIS A 496 -5.11 19.72 14.29
C HIS A 496 -5.99 20.91 14.64
N LEU A 497 -6.04 21.29 15.92
CA LEU A 497 -6.86 22.42 16.35
C LEU A 497 -6.32 23.69 15.69
N LYS A 498 -7.18 24.45 15.00
CA LYS A 498 -6.83 25.78 14.47
C LYS A 498 -7.18 26.87 15.48
N GLY A 499 -8.39 26.84 16.04
CA GLY A 499 -8.86 27.79 17.03
C GLY A 499 -10.33 28.15 16.84
N GLN A 500 -10.74 29.32 17.31
CA GLN A 500 -12.07 29.84 16.99
C GLN A 500 -12.16 30.23 15.51
N ASP A 501 -13.30 29.96 14.89
CA ASP A 501 -13.57 30.44 13.55
C ASP A 501 -13.63 31.97 13.51
N ALA A 502 -12.99 32.57 12.50
CA ALA A 502 -12.88 34.02 12.38
C ALA A 502 -14.23 34.73 12.17
N ASN A 503 -15.22 34.04 11.58
CA ASN A 503 -16.51 34.62 11.20
C ASN A 503 -17.67 34.10 12.05
N ILE A 504 -17.51 32.94 12.71
CA ILE A 504 -18.55 32.30 13.53
C ILE A 504 -18.05 32.12 14.97
N PRO A 505 -18.36 33.06 15.89
CA PRO A 505 -17.91 33.01 17.29
C PRO A 505 -18.24 31.70 18.04
N THR A 506 -19.33 31.03 17.70
CA THR A 506 -19.71 29.77 18.34
C THR A 506 -19.07 28.54 17.70
N ARG A 507 -18.12 28.70 16.78
CA ARG A 507 -17.49 27.59 16.06
C ARG A 507 -16.01 27.47 16.38
N ILE A 508 -15.57 26.25 16.67
CA ILE A 508 -14.16 25.87 16.76
C ILE A 508 -13.79 25.13 15.48
N ASP A 509 -12.70 25.57 14.87
CA ASP A 509 -12.21 25.06 13.59
C ASP A 509 -10.97 24.19 13.81
N PHE A 510 -10.91 23.12 13.04
CA PHE A 510 -9.75 22.26 12.86
C PHE A 510 -9.23 22.42 11.43
N GLU A 511 -7.93 22.23 11.25
CA GLU A 511 -7.27 22.30 9.95
C GLU A 511 -6.79 20.91 9.55
N SER A 512 -7.10 20.50 8.32
CA SER A 512 -6.70 19.20 7.80
C SER A 512 -5.18 19.09 7.63
N VAL A 513 -4.63 17.96 8.03
CA VAL A 513 -3.23 17.61 7.77
C VAL A 513 -3.12 17.00 6.38
N ASN A 514 -2.14 17.44 5.60
CA ASN A 514 -1.86 16.90 4.27
C ASN A 514 -1.24 15.48 4.38
N LEU A 515 -1.91 14.48 3.78
CA LEU A 515 -1.51 13.06 3.78
C LEU A 515 -1.05 12.55 2.40
N THR A 516 -0.79 13.47 1.45
CA THR A 516 -0.47 13.11 0.06
C THR A 516 0.91 12.46 -0.06
N GLU A 517 1.93 13.00 0.60
CA GLU A 517 3.31 12.51 0.53
C GLU A 517 3.58 11.48 1.63
N ASP A 518 3.78 10.21 1.25
CA ASP A 518 3.89 9.07 2.19
C ASP A 518 5.02 9.19 3.21
N ASP A 519 6.12 9.84 2.83
CA ASP A 519 7.32 9.96 3.67
C ASP A 519 7.24 11.14 4.67
N ASN A 520 6.27 12.04 4.52
CA ASN A 520 6.12 13.17 5.43
C ASN A 520 5.63 12.71 6.81
N ILE A 521 6.24 13.24 7.88
CA ILE A 521 5.74 13.06 9.25
C ILE A 521 4.44 13.86 9.43
N VAL A 522 3.37 13.18 9.83
CA VAL A 522 2.02 13.76 9.98
C VAL A 522 1.49 13.67 11.41
N ILE A 523 1.93 12.68 12.18
CA ILE A 523 1.75 12.68 13.64
C ILE A 523 3.11 12.92 14.26
N TYR A 524 3.20 13.95 15.08
CA TYR A 524 4.39 14.26 15.85
C TYR A 524 4.22 13.79 17.31
N PRO A 525 5.31 13.36 17.98
CA PRO A 525 5.26 12.99 19.39
C PRO A 525 4.67 14.09 20.26
N GLU A 526 3.78 13.71 21.19
CA GLU A 526 3.18 14.62 22.18
C GLU A 526 2.42 15.80 21.55
N GLN A 527 1.88 15.62 20.33
CA GLN A 527 0.98 16.57 19.67
C GLN A 527 -0.46 16.06 19.63
N LEU A 528 -1.41 16.98 19.50
CA LEU A 528 -2.83 16.70 19.69
C LEU A 528 -3.58 16.76 18.35
N TYR A 529 -4.33 15.71 18.05
CA TYR A 529 -5.08 15.60 16.81
C TYR A 529 -6.49 15.07 17.02
N ILE A 530 -7.32 15.30 16.01
CA ILE A 530 -8.50 14.49 15.75
C ILE A 530 -8.30 13.74 14.44
N MET A 531 -8.86 12.54 14.34
CA MET A 531 -8.77 11.71 13.15
C MET A 531 -10.05 10.93 12.89
N GLN A 532 -10.24 10.53 11.65
CA GLN A 532 -11.29 9.61 11.22
C GLN A 532 -10.61 8.42 10.53
N SER A 533 -10.56 7.28 11.22
CA SER A 533 -10.05 6.02 10.62
C SER A 533 -11.07 5.49 9.61
N THR A 534 -10.63 4.94 8.49
CA THR A 534 -11.48 4.18 7.56
C THR A 534 -11.31 2.67 7.73
N ARG A 535 -10.27 2.23 8.43
CA ARG A 535 -10.02 0.83 8.79
C ARG A 535 -10.30 0.53 10.25
N ALA A 536 -10.74 -0.70 10.50
CA ALA A 536 -10.69 -1.31 11.82
C ALA A 536 -9.26 -1.78 12.13
N ALA A 537 -9.00 -2.13 13.40
CA ALA A 537 -7.74 -2.74 13.78
C ALA A 537 -7.50 -4.05 13.00
N ASN A 538 -6.30 -4.18 12.46
CA ASN A 538 -5.94 -5.26 11.52
C ASN A 538 -5.72 -6.61 12.22
N VAL A 539 -5.49 -6.62 13.54
CA VAL A 539 -5.56 -7.82 14.36
C VAL A 539 -6.87 -7.82 15.13
N SER A 540 -7.74 -8.78 14.82
CA SER A 540 -9.13 -8.82 15.30
C SER A 540 -9.37 -9.80 16.45
N THR A 541 -8.51 -10.79 16.63
CA THR A 541 -8.65 -11.85 17.62
C THR A 541 -7.32 -12.20 18.31
N GLY A 542 -7.40 -12.87 19.45
CA GLY A 542 -6.24 -13.30 20.23
C GLY A 542 -5.64 -12.21 21.12
N ASN A 543 -4.51 -12.55 21.73
CA ASN A 543 -3.74 -11.67 22.58
C ASN A 543 -2.31 -11.58 22.04
N HIS A 544 -1.68 -10.42 22.20
CA HIS A 544 -0.23 -10.30 22.08
C HIS A 544 0.38 -10.26 23.49
N GLU A 545 1.44 -11.04 23.70
CA GLU A 545 2.19 -11.08 24.96
C GLU A 545 3.61 -10.55 24.73
N LYS A 546 4.03 -9.61 25.57
CA LYS A 546 5.40 -9.11 25.61
C LYS A 546 6.00 -9.32 27.00
N ILE A 547 7.18 -9.93 27.05
CA ILE A 547 7.96 -10.05 28.29
C ILE A 547 8.73 -8.73 28.51
N LEU A 548 8.55 -8.14 29.69
CA LEU A 548 9.22 -6.90 30.09
C LEU A 548 10.59 -7.17 30.72
N THR A 549 11.40 -6.13 30.85
CA THR A 549 12.75 -6.19 31.45
C THR A 549 12.77 -6.67 32.91
N ASP A 550 11.65 -6.57 33.62
CA ASP A 550 11.48 -7.11 34.98
C ASP A 550 10.90 -8.54 35.00
N HIS A 551 10.83 -9.21 33.84
CA HIS A 551 10.25 -10.54 33.61
C HIS A 551 8.73 -10.64 33.80
N THR A 552 8.03 -9.51 34.01
CA THR A 552 6.57 -9.49 33.98
C THR A 552 6.04 -9.55 32.55
N LYS A 553 4.77 -9.92 32.39
CA LYS A 553 4.10 -10.05 31.09
C LYS A 553 3.16 -8.88 30.88
N LEU A 554 3.32 -8.18 29.76
CA LEU A 554 2.34 -7.23 29.23
C LEU A 554 1.46 -7.95 28.21
N ILE A 555 0.16 -8.02 28.47
CA ILE A 555 -0.81 -8.70 27.60
C ILE A 555 -1.74 -7.66 26.96
N VAL A 556 -1.80 -7.66 25.63
CA VAL A 556 -2.66 -6.78 24.85
C VAL A 556 -3.68 -7.63 24.11
N SER A 557 -4.94 -7.54 24.51
CA SER A 557 -6.02 -8.23 23.79
C SER A 557 -6.40 -7.50 22.51
N ALA A 558 -6.68 -8.25 21.45
CA ALA A 558 -7.31 -7.73 20.24
C ALA A 558 -8.67 -7.03 20.57
N PRO A 559 -9.14 -6.08 19.76
CA PRO A 559 -8.50 -5.59 18.54
C PRO A 559 -7.41 -4.55 18.84
N TYR A 560 -6.33 -4.55 18.06
CA TYR A 560 -5.25 -3.55 18.08
C TYR A 560 -4.66 -3.33 16.67
N PHE A 561 -4.03 -2.18 16.47
CA PHE A 561 -3.35 -1.83 15.22
C PHE A 561 -1.88 -2.22 15.29
N THR A 562 -1.29 -2.57 14.14
CA THR A 562 0.15 -2.78 14.01
C THR A 562 0.75 -1.81 13.00
N ILE A 563 1.87 -1.18 13.33
CA ILE A 563 2.51 -0.14 12.51
C ILE A 563 4.01 -0.40 12.47
N ASN A 564 4.61 -0.57 11.28
CA ASN A 564 6.03 -0.89 11.16
C ASN A 564 6.93 0.34 11.31
N ASN A 565 8.19 0.12 11.68
CA ASN A 565 9.27 1.11 11.65
C ASN A 565 9.01 2.39 12.48
N VAL A 566 8.53 2.21 13.71
CA VAL A 566 8.20 3.31 14.63
C VAL A 566 9.29 3.45 15.69
N VAL A 567 9.60 4.70 16.05
CA VAL A 567 10.63 5.04 17.03
C VAL A 567 10.01 5.81 18.20
N LEU A 568 10.36 5.43 19.43
CA LEU A 568 10.06 6.19 20.64
C LEU A 568 11.27 7.07 20.99
N PRO A 569 11.23 8.39 20.73
CA PRO A 569 12.40 9.26 20.91
C PRO A 569 12.77 9.46 22.38
N LYS A 570 11.78 9.43 23.28
CA LYS A 570 11.91 9.56 24.73
C LYS A 570 10.64 9.06 25.42
N ILE A 571 10.72 8.85 26.73
CA ILE A 571 9.53 8.67 27.56
C ILE A 571 8.73 9.99 27.57
N PRO A 572 7.43 9.98 27.24
CA PRO A 572 6.62 11.20 27.15
C PRO A 572 6.20 11.71 28.53
N GLY A 573 5.64 12.92 28.58
CA GLY A 573 4.83 13.35 29.72
C GLY A 573 3.48 12.62 29.76
N GLU A 574 2.93 12.39 30.96
CA GLU A 574 1.62 11.76 31.10
C GLU A 574 0.51 12.60 30.49
N THR A 575 0.52 13.90 30.78
CA THR A 575 -0.45 14.88 30.27
C THR A 575 0.28 16.09 29.72
N PHE A 576 -0.28 16.69 28.68
CA PHE A 576 0.28 17.86 28.01
C PHE A 576 -0.84 18.64 27.33
N LYS A 577 -0.53 19.87 26.97
CA LYS A 577 -1.51 20.84 26.46
C LYS A 577 -0.84 21.83 25.51
N GLU A 578 -1.58 22.21 24.48
CA GLU A 578 -1.20 23.31 23.60
C GLU A 578 -1.25 24.66 24.31
N THR A 579 -0.65 25.68 23.73
CA THR A 579 -0.88 27.07 24.15
C THR A 579 -2.37 27.41 24.06
N PRO A 580 -2.97 28.04 25.09
CA PRO A 580 -4.37 28.47 25.02
C PRO A 580 -4.65 29.36 23.81
N LYS A 581 -5.78 29.12 23.15
CA LYS A 581 -6.25 29.89 21.99
C LYS A 581 -7.42 30.77 22.43
N TRP A 582 -7.32 32.06 22.12
CA TRP A 582 -8.33 33.03 22.51
C TRP A 582 -9.67 32.79 21.79
N THR A 583 -10.76 33.05 22.50
CA THR A 583 -12.12 32.99 21.98
C THR A 583 -12.92 34.22 22.41
N THR A 584 -13.81 34.68 21.53
CA THR A 584 -14.82 35.73 21.85
C THR A 584 -15.95 35.22 22.76
N THR A 585 -15.97 33.94 23.12
CA THR A 585 -17.00 33.35 24.00
C THR A 585 -16.71 33.60 25.47
N GLU A 586 -17.66 33.31 26.35
CA GLU A 586 -17.50 33.44 27.82
C GLU A 586 -16.34 32.61 28.38
N ALA A 587 -15.89 31.57 27.66
CA ALA A 587 -14.70 30.83 28.02
C ALA A 587 -13.42 31.68 27.98
N GLY A 588 -13.38 32.74 27.15
CA GLY A 588 -12.23 33.62 26.93
C GLY A 588 -11.04 32.95 26.20
N ASN A 589 -10.71 31.71 26.56
CA ASN A 589 -9.77 30.85 25.88
C ASN A 589 -10.27 29.40 25.87
N ILE A 590 -9.84 28.66 24.85
CA ILE A 590 -9.89 27.20 24.81
C ILE A 590 -8.47 26.64 24.79
N GLN A 591 -8.28 25.42 25.28
CA GLN A 591 -6.99 24.76 25.29
C GLN A 591 -7.14 23.31 24.87
N PHE A 592 -6.40 22.87 23.84
CA PHE A 592 -6.35 21.46 23.49
C PHE A 592 -5.40 20.76 24.45
N CYS A 593 -5.85 19.66 25.06
CA CYS A 593 -5.11 18.89 26.04
C CYS A 593 -5.15 17.40 25.66
N GLY A 594 -4.17 16.62 26.13
CA GLY A 594 -4.13 15.18 25.92
C GLY A 594 -3.40 14.41 27.01
N THR A 595 -3.55 13.08 26.98
CA THR A 595 -2.89 12.14 27.89
C THR A 595 -2.34 10.93 27.13
N GLN A 596 -1.18 10.42 27.55
CA GLN A 596 -0.63 9.15 27.06
C GLN A 596 -1.14 7.93 27.82
N ILE A 597 -1.66 8.12 29.04
CA ILE A 597 -2.08 7.03 29.94
C ILE A 597 -3.56 7.16 30.32
N ASN A 598 -4.12 6.07 30.84
CA ASN A 598 -5.44 6.00 31.42
C ASN A 598 -5.49 6.76 32.75
N GLN A 599 -6.13 7.91 32.71
CA GLN A 599 -6.30 8.82 33.85
C GLN A 599 -7.61 8.46 34.56
N THR A 600 -7.49 7.69 35.64
CA THR A 600 -8.64 7.23 36.46
C THR A 600 -9.19 8.35 37.35
N SER A 601 -8.35 9.33 37.69
CA SER A 601 -8.80 10.60 38.27
C SER A 601 -9.51 11.46 37.24
N THR A 602 -10.45 12.29 37.69
CA THR A 602 -11.21 13.21 36.85
C THR A 602 -10.37 14.42 36.42
N ILE A 603 -9.48 14.22 35.45
CA ILE A 603 -8.56 15.27 34.98
C ILE A 603 -9.14 16.16 33.89
N VAL A 604 -10.18 15.69 33.18
CA VAL A 604 -10.90 16.51 32.21
C VAL A 604 -11.85 17.40 32.99
N PRO A 605 -11.68 18.73 32.97
CA PRO A 605 -12.53 19.62 33.76
C PRO A 605 -14.00 19.54 33.33
N ALA A 606 -14.90 19.99 34.22
CA ALA A 606 -16.26 20.34 33.81
C ALA A 606 -16.21 21.45 32.75
N GLN A 607 -17.28 21.61 31.98
CA GLN A 607 -17.42 22.60 30.92
C GLN A 607 -16.36 22.46 29.81
N SER A 608 -15.82 21.25 29.61
CA SER A 608 -14.87 20.91 28.55
C SER A 608 -15.56 20.19 27.40
N TYR A 609 -14.85 19.94 26.30
CA TYR A 609 -15.36 19.20 25.15
C TYR A 609 -14.54 17.93 24.89
N VAL A 610 -15.23 16.80 24.74
CA VAL A 610 -14.63 15.49 24.43
C VAL A 610 -15.28 14.87 23.20
N LEU A 611 -14.52 14.12 22.40
CA LEU A 611 -15.07 13.31 21.32
C LEU A 611 -15.60 11.98 21.86
N GLY A 612 -16.90 11.74 21.66
CA GLY A 612 -17.55 10.52 22.09
C GLY A 612 -17.18 9.33 21.20
N ALA A 613 -16.59 8.29 21.78
CA ALA A 613 -16.14 7.10 21.05
C ALA A 613 -17.26 6.32 20.34
N ASN A 614 -18.53 6.53 20.71
CA ASN A 614 -19.65 5.76 20.18
C ASN A 614 -20.20 6.30 18.86
N ASN A 615 -20.14 7.61 18.64
CA ASN A 615 -20.74 8.29 17.49
C ASN A 615 -19.83 9.35 16.84
N GLY A 616 -18.63 9.55 17.38
CA GLY A 616 -17.65 10.53 16.89
C GLY A 616 -18.10 11.98 17.02
N LYS A 617 -19.01 12.27 17.96
CA LYS A 617 -19.55 13.62 18.17
C LYS A 617 -18.89 14.29 19.37
N TRP A 618 -18.82 15.62 19.32
CA TRP A 618 -18.35 16.43 20.44
C TRP A 618 -19.41 16.49 21.54
N TYR A 619 -18.99 16.26 22.77
CA TYR A 619 -19.81 16.33 23.97
C TYR A 619 -19.25 17.37 24.93
N HIS A 620 -20.13 18.22 25.42
CA HIS A 620 -19.82 19.16 26.48
C HIS A 620 -19.96 18.47 27.85
N THR A 621 -18.93 18.56 28.68
CA THR A 621 -18.88 17.91 29.99
C THR A 621 -19.62 18.78 31.02
N LYS A 622 -20.58 18.20 31.76
CA LYS A 622 -21.23 18.90 32.89
C LYS A 622 -20.40 18.81 34.17
N THR A 623 -19.75 17.66 34.36
CA THR A 623 -18.88 17.35 35.49
C THR A 623 -17.50 16.99 34.96
N ALA A 624 -16.49 17.07 35.82
CA ALA A 624 -15.18 16.54 35.49
C ALA A 624 -15.26 15.03 35.24
N LEU A 625 -14.40 14.50 34.36
CA LEU A 625 -14.42 13.09 33.96
C LEU A 625 -13.02 12.49 33.81
N PRO A 626 -12.87 11.17 34.07
CA PRO A 626 -11.64 10.44 33.74
C PRO A 626 -11.52 10.22 32.22
N ILE A 627 -10.32 9.95 31.73
CA ILE A 627 -10.06 9.77 30.30
C ILE A 627 -8.98 8.72 30.06
N LYS A 628 -9.24 7.78 29.15
CA LYS A 628 -8.29 6.73 28.76
C LYS A 628 -7.08 7.31 28.01
N GLY A 629 -5.99 6.54 27.91
CA GLY A 629 -4.76 6.95 27.22
C GLY A 629 -4.95 7.27 25.73
N PHE A 630 -3.99 8.00 25.17
CA PHE A 630 -3.92 8.40 23.76
C PHE A 630 -5.15 9.16 23.26
N ARG A 631 -5.74 9.99 24.15
CA ARG A 631 -6.93 10.78 23.87
C ARG A 631 -6.69 12.25 24.20
N CYS A 632 -7.43 13.08 23.49
CA CYS A 632 -7.42 14.53 23.63
C CYS A 632 -8.81 15.07 23.99
N TRP A 633 -8.85 16.24 24.62
CA TRP A 633 -10.04 17.02 24.95
C TRP A 633 -9.75 18.52 24.83
N ILE A 634 -10.79 19.32 24.63
CA ILE A 634 -10.66 20.79 24.64
C ILE A 634 -11.16 21.29 26.00
N ALA A 635 -10.24 21.79 26.82
CA ALA A 635 -10.58 22.48 28.07
C ALA A 635 -11.07 23.91 27.77
N THR A 636 -12.00 24.40 28.59
CA THR A 636 -12.44 25.80 28.58
C THR A 636 -12.18 26.42 29.96
N ASN A 637 -11.98 27.73 30.01
CA ASN A 637 -11.83 28.45 31.28
C ASN A 637 -13.17 28.98 31.83
N ALA A 638 -14.30 28.41 31.40
CA ALA A 638 -15.63 28.86 31.83
C ALA A 638 -15.85 28.52 33.32
N ASN A 639 -15.65 29.50 34.21
CA ASN A 639 -15.88 29.40 35.65
C ASN A 639 -17.35 29.71 36.07
N GLY A 640 -18.25 29.92 35.11
CA GLY A 640 -19.62 30.41 35.34
C GLY A 640 -20.69 29.31 35.42
N THR A 641 -21.68 29.51 36.30
CA THR A 641 -22.85 28.63 36.53
C THR A 641 -23.98 28.75 35.48
N SER A 642 -23.77 29.47 34.38
CA SER A 642 -24.75 29.61 33.28
C SER A 642 -24.25 28.92 32.00
N PRO A 643 -25.11 28.22 31.25
CA PRO A 643 -24.68 27.46 30.09
C PRO A 643 -24.22 28.39 28.98
N ALA A 644 -22.91 28.35 28.68
CA ALA A 644 -22.35 28.97 27.48
C ALA A 644 -23.14 28.49 26.24
N LYS A 645 -23.25 29.37 25.21
CA LYS A 645 -23.76 28.91 23.91
C LYS A 645 -22.95 27.69 23.46
N PRO A 646 -23.60 26.56 23.12
CA PRO A 646 -22.89 25.35 22.74
C PRO A 646 -21.99 25.62 21.53
N LEU A 647 -20.72 25.21 21.62
CA LEU A 647 -19.79 25.34 20.50
C LEU A 647 -20.11 24.30 19.43
N THR A 648 -20.03 24.72 18.17
CA THR A 648 -20.00 23.83 17.00
C THR A 648 -18.56 23.59 16.57
N PHE A 649 -18.34 22.51 15.82
CA PHE A 649 -17.02 22.10 15.36
C PHE A 649 -17.01 21.96 13.85
N ALA A 650 -15.93 22.41 13.22
CA ALA A 650 -15.73 22.33 11.78
C ALA A 650 -14.30 21.89 11.45
N ILE A 651 -14.15 21.44 10.21
CA ILE A 651 -12.87 21.10 9.60
C ILE A 651 -12.79 21.92 8.32
N ASP A 652 -11.72 22.70 8.20
CA ASP A 652 -11.51 23.63 7.09
C ASP A 652 -12.71 24.56 6.86
N GLY A 653 -13.31 25.05 7.97
CA GLY A 653 -14.48 25.93 7.95
C GLY A 653 -15.81 25.24 7.56
N LYS A 654 -15.81 23.94 7.27
CA LYS A 654 -17.00 23.15 6.93
C LYS A 654 -17.44 22.30 8.11
N VAL A 655 -18.71 22.40 8.49
CA VAL A 655 -19.30 21.51 9.50
C VAL A 655 -19.45 20.12 8.88
N GLU A 656 -18.86 19.09 9.50
CA GLU A 656 -19.06 17.71 9.09
C GLU A 656 -20.23 17.07 9.86
N GLY A 657 -21.23 16.57 9.12
CA GLY A 657 -22.38 15.82 9.64
C GLY A 657 -23.60 16.67 10.03
N ASP A 658 -24.74 16.00 10.24
CA ASP A 658 -25.96 16.63 10.75
C ASP A 658 -25.68 17.29 12.10
N VAL A 659 -25.99 18.59 12.18
CA VAL A 659 -25.86 19.43 13.37
C VAL A 659 -26.62 18.77 14.51
N THR A 660 -25.93 18.14 15.46
CA THR A 660 -26.57 17.81 16.73
C THR A 660 -26.25 18.90 17.73
N ALA A 661 -27.29 19.68 18.03
CA ALA A 661 -27.41 20.36 19.30
C ALA A 661 -27.00 19.40 20.44
N ILE A 662 -26.22 19.93 21.36
CA ILE A 662 -25.65 19.22 22.49
C ILE A 662 -26.79 18.75 23.42
N GLU A 663 -27.22 17.50 23.30
CA GLU A 663 -28.00 16.83 24.34
C GLU A 663 -27.02 16.23 25.35
N GLY A 664 -26.72 17.01 26.38
CA GLY A 664 -25.97 16.50 27.53
C GLY A 664 -26.81 15.46 28.26
N LEU A 665 -26.44 14.18 28.16
CA LEU A 665 -26.89 13.02 28.95
C LEU A 665 -28.17 13.30 29.78
N GLN A 666 -29.32 13.29 29.11
CA GLN A 666 -30.63 13.15 29.73
C GLN A 666 -31.53 12.45 28.73
N GLN A 667 -32.29 11.48 29.24
CA GLN A 667 -33.29 10.67 28.56
C GLN A 667 -34.13 11.50 27.57
N ASP A 668 -34.22 10.99 26.34
CA ASP A 668 -35.03 11.49 25.23
C ASP A 668 -36.46 11.79 25.68
N THR A 669 -36.73 13.07 25.93
CA THR A 669 -38.08 13.61 26.11
C THR A 669 -38.09 15.07 25.67
N ARG A 670 -37.97 15.34 24.36
CA ARG A 670 -38.38 16.66 23.83
C ARG A 670 -39.30 16.54 22.61
N LYS A 671 -40.48 17.14 22.80
CA LYS A 671 -41.55 17.39 21.83
C LYS A 671 -41.02 18.13 20.59
N LEU A 672 -41.51 17.70 19.43
CA LEU A 672 -41.35 18.38 18.14
C LEU A 672 -41.83 19.85 18.22
N HIS A 673 -41.09 20.75 17.59
CA HIS A 673 -41.41 22.18 17.47
C HIS A 673 -42.81 22.42 16.91
N THR A 674 -43.60 23.28 17.56
CA THR A 674 -45.05 23.48 17.38
C THR A 674 -45.47 24.39 16.21
N ASP A 675 -44.59 24.72 15.26
CA ASP A 675 -44.94 25.69 14.19
C ASP A 675 -44.66 25.16 12.76
N ALA A 676 -44.59 23.84 12.59
CA ALA A 676 -44.23 23.23 11.31
C ALA A 676 -45.46 22.80 10.48
N ALA A 677 -45.55 23.29 9.24
CA ALA A 677 -46.57 22.85 8.28
C ALA A 677 -46.38 21.36 7.92
N VAL A 678 -47.50 20.66 7.74
CA VAL A 678 -47.56 19.23 7.39
C VAL A 678 -47.95 19.08 5.93
N TYR A 679 -47.25 18.22 5.21
CA TYR A 679 -47.50 17.93 3.80
C TYR A 679 -47.79 16.43 3.57
N ASN A 680 -48.61 16.10 2.57
CA ASN A 680 -48.74 14.72 2.10
C ASN A 680 -47.62 14.36 1.10
N LEU A 681 -47.55 13.10 0.66
CA LEU A 681 -46.54 12.62 -0.30
C LEU A 681 -46.64 13.26 -1.69
N GLN A 682 -47.77 13.91 -2.00
CA GLN A 682 -48.01 14.67 -3.22
C GLN A 682 -47.57 16.15 -3.09
N GLY A 683 -46.99 16.54 -1.95
CA GLY A 683 -46.49 17.90 -1.71
C GLY A 683 -47.58 18.92 -1.38
N GLN A 684 -48.81 18.49 -1.11
CA GLN A 684 -49.90 19.38 -0.71
C GLN A 684 -49.83 19.63 0.80
N LYS A 685 -49.96 20.89 1.20
CA LYS A 685 -50.06 21.27 2.61
C LYS A 685 -51.41 20.79 3.16
N VAL A 686 -51.38 19.92 4.17
CA VAL A 686 -52.55 19.30 4.80
C VAL A 686 -52.80 19.77 6.23
N ALA A 687 -51.80 20.37 6.88
CA ALA A 687 -52.00 21.11 8.13
C ALA A 687 -51.00 22.27 8.24
N SER A 688 -51.42 23.33 8.95
CA SER A 688 -50.59 24.52 9.17
C SER A 688 -49.60 24.37 10.33
N ASP A 689 -49.84 23.39 11.19
CA ASP A 689 -49.12 23.16 12.44
C ASP A 689 -49.11 21.65 12.73
N ILE A 690 -47.95 21.14 13.17
CA ILE A 690 -47.71 19.75 13.57
C ILE A 690 -48.59 19.32 14.76
N ALA A 691 -49.11 20.24 15.57
CA ALA A 691 -50.07 19.94 16.62
C ALA A 691 -51.32 19.23 16.06
N ASN A 692 -51.64 19.47 14.78
CA ASN A 692 -52.76 18.84 14.09
C ASN A 692 -52.39 17.51 13.41
N LEU A 693 -51.14 17.05 13.49
CA LEU A 693 -50.66 15.85 12.80
C LEU A 693 -51.44 14.58 13.22
N ASN A 694 -51.80 14.47 14.51
CA ASN A 694 -52.58 13.34 15.04
C ASN A 694 -54.07 13.38 14.67
N SER A 695 -54.54 14.47 14.03
CA SER A 695 -55.91 14.58 13.53
C SER A 695 -56.04 14.18 12.06
N LEU A 696 -54.91 13.90 11.39
CA LEU A 696 -54.88 13.45 10.01
C LEU A 696 -55.12 11.93 9.93
N PRO A 697 -55.69 11.43 8.82
CA PRO A 697 -55.85 9.99 8.59
C PRO A 697 -54.51 9.23 8.68
N ALA A 698 -54.59 7.91 8.93
CA ALA A 698 -53.41 7.06 8.88
C ALA A 698 -52.68 7.18 7.53
N GLY A 699 -51.38 7.40 7.56
CA GLY A 699 -50.60 7.73 6.37
C GLY A 699 -49.22 8.30 6.68
N ILE A 700 -48.43 8.52 5.61
CA ILE A 700 -47.11 9.12 5.69
C ILE A 700 -47.20 10.60 5.33
N TYR A 701 -46.70 11.44 6.23
CA TYR A 701 -46.66 12.89 6.09
C TYR A 701 -45.23 13.40 6.12
N ILE A 702 -44.99 14.57 5.56
CA ILE A 702 -43.70 15.26 5.60
C ILE A 702 -43.84 16.49 6.49
N VAL A 703 -42.99 16.57 7.50
CA VAL A 703 -42.89 17.74 8.39
C VAL A 703 -41.40 18.05 8.59
N ASN A 704 -40.98 19.29 8.34
CA ASN A 704 -39.58 19.70 8.43
C ASN A 704 -38.60 18.74 7.71
N ASN A 705 -38.90 18.38 6.47
CA ASN A 705 -38.11 17.45 5.64
C ASN A 705 -37.97 16.02 6.20
N LYS A 706 -38.77 15.63 7.20
CA LYS A 706 -38.83 14.26 7.73
C LYS A 706 -40.16 13.60 7.41
N LYS A 707 -40.10 12.31 7.06
CA LYS A 707 -41.31 11.46 6.93
C LYS A 707 -41.79 11.04 8.32
N ILE A 708 -43.06 11.28 8.62
CA ILE A 708 -43.74 10.87 9.85
C ILE A 708 -44.89 9.95 9.47
N LEU A 709 -44.97 8.78 10.11
CA LEU A 709 -46.06 7.82 9.93
C LEU A 709 -47.10 8.05 11.03
N ILE A 710 -48.34 8.33 10.65
CA ILE A 710 -49.51 8.27 11.51
C ILE A 710 -50.16 6.90 11.30
N LYS A 711 -50.36 6.16 12.39
CA LYS A 711 -50.94 4.81 12.40
C LYS A 711 -52.43 4.85 12.66
#